data_AF-A0A954IF54-F1
#
_entry.id   AF-A0A954IF54-F1
#
_cell.length_a   1.000
_cell.length_b   1.000
_cell.length_c   1.000
_cell.angle_alpha   90.00
_cell.angle_beta   90.00
_cell.angle_gamma   90.00
#
_symmetry.space_group_name_H-M   'P 1'
#
loop_
_entity.id
_entity.type
_entity.pdbx_description
1 polymer ?
#
loop_
_entity_poly.entity_id
_entity_poly.type
_entity_poly.pdbx_seq_one_letter_code
_entity_poly.pdbx_strand_id
1 'polypeptide(L)'
;MVEQRTSQTRPAEESRYHELREAIADYHYHVLVDEGRIVEKQHGSRCREITGYRPDEYAANADLWIELVHEEDRSVVEQQIGQVLSGHHPAAIEYRIWRRDGHLRWLQKFLIPYFDASGRLTAYDALLRDITEPKLAQLALRQSEEHYRLLFDDDLTGNYVATPDGEILLCNRAFVDMFGFTTRDQAVGSSLQDLHPDGESWPALINQLREVKTLDRFERITRRNDGRILHVVETLVGTFDEQGDLIRLKGYMFDDTHSHVEAAKLQQRTIDLEQAVQQRTRELEEKHSHLEAILDSARDAVITIDSLGTIQTINRSAERLFGYSHAEMIGQNVSIFMPSPYREEHDGYIKRYLKTGQKRILDSVRELVGRRKDGSLFPIELSITEVDHLQVFTGIVHDISDRKQLQAHILRIVADEQRRIGQELHDGIGQELTGLALHAGTLVELLDSIPPGSPAEETGRQLHGAQFATLRNLTARISSQLNATNLHVRQLAHGVMPVQIERRGLQAALAELAASVHTHPHVACHFESSESLVVGDNATATHLYRIAQEAISNSLRHGQATEIGVTLRQEGDHVVLEICDNGLGIPSDDQRYRVDCEAGMGLRTMQYRCGVLGGTFHIERGPAGGTLIRCRVPKKPIKEW
;
A
#
# COMPACT_ATOMS: atom_id res chain seq x y z
N MET A 1 68.42 67.11 6.53
CA MET A 1 69.37 68.04 7.19
C MET A 1 68.98 69.44 6.74
N VAL A 2 68.50 70.33 7.62
CA VAL A 2 67.87 71.64 7.30
C VAL A 2 67.97 72.62 8.50
N GLU A 3 68.04 73.97 8.30
CA GLU A 3 67.31 75.09 9.02
C GLU A 3 68.04 76.48 9.22
N GLN A 4 67.26 77.62 9.24
CA GLN A 4 67.26 78.82 10.19
C GLN A 4 67.11 80.32 9.66
N ARG A 5 66.22 81.18 10.31
CA ARG A 5 66.16 82.70 10.56
C ARG A 5 65.38 83.76 9.66
N THR A 6 64.63 84.76 10.23
CA THR A 6 64.18 86.13 9.67
C THR A 6 63.29 87.04 10.63
N SER A 7 63.01 88.37 10.38
CA SER A 7 62.08 89.28 11.16
C SER A 7 61.78 90.76 10.62
N GLN A 8 60.84 91.55 11.25
CA GLN A 8 60.65 93.06 11.40
C GLN A 8 59.55 93.96 10.65
N THR A 9 59.12 95.08 11.33
CA THR A 9 58.52 96.43 10.90
C THR A 9 56.99 96.80 10.83
N ARG A 10 56.61 98.12 10.96
CA ARG A 10 55.26 98.84 10.97
C ARG A 10 55.43 100.40 11.02
N PRO A 11 54.44 101.36 11.27
CA PRO A 11 52.96 101.54 11.05
C PRO A 11 52.51 102.94 10.44
N ALA A 12 51.20 103.32 10.28
CA ALA A 12 50.78 104.72 9.91
C ALA A 12 49.31 105.32 10.06
N GLU A 13 48.16 104.62 10.22
CA GLU A 13 46.98 104.89 9.32
C GLU A 13 45.56 105.48 9.77
N GLU A 14 45.31 106.13 10.93
CA GLU A 14 43.96 106.17 11.59
C GLU A 14 42.69 106.85 10.95
N SER A 15 42.56 108.19 10.85
CA SER A 15 41.22 108.85 10.70
C SER A 15 40.36 108.41 9.51
N ARG A 16 40.97 107.93 8.41
CA ARG A 16 40.24 107.54 7.18
C ARG A 16 39.43 106.25 7.34
N TYR A 17 39.61 105.51 8.43
CA TYR A 17 38.85 104.28 8.69
C TYR A 17 37.43 104.54 9.24
N HIS A 18 37.13 105.72 9.78
CA HIS A 18 35.84 105.95 10.43
C HIS A 18 34.66 106.07 9.43
N GLU A 19 34.74 106.99 8.46
CA GLU A 19 33.66 107.23 7.49
C GLU A 19 33.29 105.98 6.66
N LEU A 20 34.28 105.13 6.38
CA LEU A 20 34.13 103.95 5.53
C LEU A 20 33.32 102.82 6.21
N ARG A 21 33.18 102.86 7.55
CA ARG A 21 32.39 101.90 8.34
C ARG A 21 30.89 102.14 8.25
N GLU A 22 30.46 103.40 8.30
CA GLU A 22 29.03 103.78 8.26
C GLU A 22 28.36 103.41 6.93
N ALA A 23 29.11 103.41 5.83
CA ALA A 23 28.57 103.24 4.47
C ALA A 23 28.29 101.78 4.05
N ILE A 24 28.86 100.77 4.74
CA ILE A 24 28.90 99.38 4.26
C ILE A 24 27.92 98.44 4.99
N ALA A 25 27.46 98.81 6.19
CA ALA A 25 26.63 97.95 7.04
C ALA A 25 25.25 98.56 7.33
N ASP A 26 24.24 97.69 7.43
CA ASP A 26 22.91 98.10 7.94
C ASP A 26 22.98 98.47 9.43
N TYR A 27 23.90 97.84 10.15
CA TYR A 27 24.19 98.08 11.56
C TYR A 27 25.66 97.68 11.83
N HIS A 28 26.42 98.53 12.52
CA HIS A 28 27.76 98.20 12.99
C HIS A 28 27.93 98.49 14.48
N TYR A 29 28.95 97.89 15.11
CA TYR A 29 29.46 98.30 16.42
C TYR A 29 30.97 98.12 16.52
N HIS A 30 31.64 98.97 17.30
CA HIS A 30 33.07 98.92 17.59
C HIS A 30 33.31 98.37 19.01
N VAL A 31 34.40 97.64 19.21
CA VAL A 31 34.76 97.02 20.49
C VAL A 31 36.24 97.26 20.78
N LEU A 32 36.55 97.88 21.91
CA LEU A 32 37.92 98.02 22.42
C LEU A 32 38.29 96.84 23.31
N VAL A 33 39.51 96.33 23.17
CA VAL A 33 40.00 95.14 23.86
C VAL A 33 41.35 95.43 24.51
N ASP A 34 41.48 95.10 25.80
CA ASP A 34 42.74 95.13 26.55
C ASP A 34 42.94 93.83 27.32
N GLU A 35 44.17 93.33 27.37
CA GLU A 35 44.56 92.01 27.90
C GLU A 35 43.60 90.85 27.50
N GLY A 36 43.03 90.91 26.30
CA GLY A 36 42.07 89.91 25.77
C GLY A 36 40.63 90.03 26.29
N ARG A 37 40.30 91.09 27.04
CA ARG A 37 38.96 91.39 27.56
C ARG A 37 38.37 92.61 26.87
N ILE A 38 37.06 92.59 26.64
CA ILE A 38 36.31 93.75 26.16
C ILE A 38 36.32 94.83 27.25
N VAL A 39 36.80 96.03 26.92
CA VAL A 39 36.83 97.19 27.81
C VAL A 39 35.66 98.12 27.53
N GLU A 40 35.37 98.36 26.24
CA GLU A 40 34.31 99.27 25.80
C GLU A 40 33.65 98.74 24.53
N LYS A 41 32.36 99.02 24.35
CA LYS A 41 31.57 98.64 23.18
C LYS A 41 30.66 99.79 22.75
N GLN A 42 30.85 100.28 21.54
CA GLN A 42 30.14 101.43 20.99
C GLN A 42 29.26 100.99 19.81
N HIS A 43 27.95 101.19 19.91
CA HIS A 43 26.98 100.77 18.89
C HIS A 43 26.63 101.91 17.93
N GLY A 44 26.71 101.67 16.62
CA GLY A 44 26.33 102.64 15.59
C GLY A 44 24.83 102.95 15.62
N SER A 45 24.47 104.18 15.24
CA SER A 45 23.11 104.75 15.36
C SER A 45 22.00 103.88 14.73
N ARG A 46 22.31 103.19 13.63
CA ARG A 46 21.39 102.35 12.86
C ARG A 46 20.98 101.04 13.54
N CYS A 47 21.57 100.69 14.69
CA CYS A 47 21.20 99.49 15.46
C CYS A 47 19.68 99.37 15.73
N ARG A 48 18.99 100.51 15.84
CA ARG A 48 17.54 100.61 16.05
C ARG A 48 16.71 100.08 14.89
N GLU A 49 17.17 100.21 13.65
CA GLU A 49 16.43 99.75 12.46
C GLU A 49 16.30 98.22 12.47
N ILE A 50 17.44 97.55 12.66
CA ILE A 50 17.55 96.10 12.66
C ILE A 50 16.98 95.48 13.94
N THR A 51 17.36 95.98 15.12
CA THR A 51 17.08 95.31 16.41
C THR A 51 15.85 95.87 17.15
N GLY A 52 15.52 97.15 16.93
CA GLY A 52 14.53 97.91 17.70
C GLY A 52 15.09 98.64 18.94
N TYR A 53 16.39 98.55 19.23
CA TYR A 53 17.04 99.16 20.40
C TYR A 53 18.04 100.26 20.02
N ARG A 54 18.22 101.25 20.89
CA ARG A 54 19.12 102.41 20.69
C ARG A 54 20.53 102.17 21.29
N PRO A 55 21.58 102.90 20.87
CA PRO A 55 22.93 102.71 21.40
C PRO A 55 23.06 102.91 22.92
N ASP A 56 22.27 103.80 23.50
CA ASP A 56 22.20 104.04 24.94
C ASP A 56 21.46 102.93 25.72
N GLU A 57 20.59 102.16 25.07
CA GLU A 57 20.03 100.93 25.66
C GLU A 57 21.09 99.82 25.73
N TYR A 58 21.99 99.72 24.72
CA TYR A 58 23.16 98.82 24.76
C TYR A 58 24.24 99.25 25.77
N ALA A 59 24.40 100.56 26.01
CA ALA A 59 25.30 101.06 27.06
C ALA A 59 24.73 100.80 28.48
N ALA A 60 23.41 100.71 28.62
CA ALA A 60 22.74 100.45 29.89
C ALA A 60 22.64 98.94 30.23
N ASN A 61 22.55 98.05 29.24
CA ASN A 61 22.64 96.61 29.44
C ASN A 61 23.72 95.99 28.52
N ALA A 62 24.84 95.59 29.13
CA ALA A 62 25.99 94.99 28.45
C ALA A 62 25.70 93.63 27.80
N ASP A 63 24.65 92.92 28.23
CA ASP A 63 24.27 91.59 27.72
C ASP A 63 23.13 91.63 26.68
N LEU A 64 22.52 92.80 26.45
CA LEU A 64 21.42 92.99 25.48
C LEU A 64 21.76 92.49 24.07
N TRP A 65 23.05 92.49 23.68
CA TRP A 65 23.46 92.00 22.35
C TRP A 65 23.39 90.47 22.20
N ILE A 66 23.39 89.68 23.29
CA ILE A 66 23.26 88.22 23.27
C ILE A 66 21.85 87.78 23.67
N GLU A 67 21.15 88.53 24.52
CA GLU A 67 19.71 88.36 24.80
C GLU A 67 18.89 88.32 23.50
N LEU A 68 19.17 89.24 22.57
CA LEU A 68 18.47 89.34 21.29
C LEU A 68 18.74 88.19 20.32
N VAL A 69 19.81 87.41 20.53
CA VAL A 69 20.14 86.28 19.65
C VAL A 69 19.22 85.10 19.98
N HIS A 70 18.72 84.43 18.95
CA HIS A 70 17.91 83.22 19.11
C HIS A 70 18.68 82.16 19.89
N GLU A 71 18.01 81.48 20.82
CA GLU A 71 18.59 80.62 21.85
C GLU A 71 19.65 79.64 21.33
N GLU A 72 19.34 78.96 20.23
CA GLU A 72 20.21 77.99 19.55
C GLU A 72 21.50 78.61 18.97
N ASP A 73 21.40 79.84 18.47
CA ASP A 73 22.48 80.50 17.72
C ASP A 73 23.46 81.25 18.65
N ARG A 74 23.08 81.48 19.91
CA ARG A 74 23.90 82.20 20.92
C ARG A 74 25.33 81.67 20.97
N SER A 75 25.48 80.35 21.06
CA SER A 75 26.78 79.68 21.14
C SER A 75 27.69 79.96 19.92
N VAL A 76 27.13 80.06 18.71
CA VAL A 76 27.88 80.36 17.49
C VAL A 76 28.29 81.83 17.44
N VAL A 77 27.40 82.73 17.87
CA VAL A 77 27.69 84.18 17.96
C VAL A 77 28.76 84.47 19.02
N GLU A 78 28.71 83.79 20.16
CA GLU A 78 29.71 83.82 21.22
C GLU A 78 31.04 83.21 20.78
N GLN A 79 31.03 82.06 20.12
CA GLN A 79 32.26 81.41 19.62
C GLN A 79 32.98 82.28 18.60
N GLN A 80 32.26 82.94 17.69
CA GLN A 80 32.85 83.90 16.74
C GLN A 80 33.51 85.09 17.45
N ILE A 81 32.94 85.55 18.56
CA ILE A 81 33.54 86.60 19.42
C ILE A 81 34.74 86.05 20.19
N GLY A 82 34.68 84.83 20.73
CA GLY A 82 35.82 84.16 21.36
C GLY A 82 37.00 83.97 20.40
N GLN A 83 36.73 83.66 19.12
CA GLN A 83 37.75 83.60 18.07
C GLN A 83 38.39 84.96 17.80
N VAL A 84 37.59 86.04 17.66
CA VAL A 84 38.17 87.38 17.42
C VAL A 84 38.99 87.87 18.61
N LEU A 85 38.51 87.66 19.85
CA LEU A 85 39.23 87.97 21.09
C LEU A 85 40.52 87.14 21.24
N SER A 86 40.52 85.89 20.75
CA SER A 86 41.71 85.04 20.63
C SER A 86 42.63 85.44 19.48
N GLY A 87 42.46 86.64 18.90
CA GLY A 87 43.33 87.20 17.86
C GLY A 87 43.18 86.56 16.47
N HIS A 88 42.09 85.87 16.18
CA HIS A 88 41.83 85.31 14.86
C HIS A 88 40.94 86.26 14.03
N HIS A 89 40.98 86.13 12.70
CA HIS A 89 39.98 86.71 11.81
C HIS A 89 38.86 85.67 11.57
N PRO A 90 37.72 85.71 12.28
CA PRO A 90 36.68 84.71 12.12
C PRO A 90 35.91 84.91 10.81
N ALA A 91 35.38 83.82 10.25
CA ALA A 91 34.48 83.87 9.10
C ALA A 91 33.17 84.59 9.44
N ALA A 92 32.47 85.06 8.41
CA ALA A 92 31.11 85.60 8.56
C ALA A 92 30.14 84.50 9.02
N ILE A 93 29.21 84.83 9.90
CA ILE A 93 28.16 83.91 10.36
C ILE A 93 26.77 84.43 9.99
N GLU A 94 25.85 83.50 9.76
CA GLU A 94 24.42 83.78 9.62
C GLU A 94 23.70 83.23 10.85
N TYR A 95 22.87 84.06 11.48
CA TYR A 95 22.22 83.75 12.75
C TYR A 95 20.90 84.51 12.88
N ARG A 96 20.02 84.04 13.76
CA ARG A 96 18.72 84.66 14.03
C ARG A 96 18.80 85.61 15.22
N ILE A 97 18.07 86.73 15.14
CA ILE A 97 17.71 87.55 16.29
C ILE A 97 16.20 87.66 16.44
N TRP A 98 15.76 87.83 17.69
CA TRP A 98 14.45 88.36 18.01
C TRP A 98 14.52 89.89 18.00
N ARG A 99 13.79 90.53 17.08
CA ARG A 99 13.58 91.98 17.07
C ARG A 99 12.65 92.37 18.23
N ARG A 100 12.73 93.63 18.70
CA ARG A 100 11.92 94.16 19.83
C ARG A 100 10.40 93.97 19.72
N ASP A 101 9.88 93.77 18.51
CA ASP A 101 8.46 93.52 18.21
C ASP A 101 8.07 92.03 18.21
N GLY A 102 9.03 91.12 18.49
CA GLY A 102 8.84 89.67 18.48
C GLY A 102 9.04 89.01 17.11
N HIS A 103 9.40 89.77 16.06
CA HIS A 103 9.69 89.17 14.76
C HIS A 103 11.10 88.58 14.70
N LEU A 104 11.21 87.34 14.23
CA LEU A 104 12.47 86.68 13.93
C LEU A 104 13.12 87.31 12.69
N ARG A 105 14.41 87.64 12.78
CA ARG A 105 15.22 88.20 11.69
C ARG A 105 16.50 87.39 11.51
N TRP A 106 16.82 87.00 10.28
CA TRP A 106 18.13 86.41 9.97
C TRP A 106 19.13 87.50 9.62
N LEU A 107 20.25 87.55 10.34
CA LEU A 107 21.34 88.49 10.12
C LEU A 107 22.62 87.76 9.70
N GLN A 108 23.38 88.37 8.79
CA GLN A 108 24.75 87.99 8.46
C GLN A 108 25.71 88.97 9.16
N LYS A 109 26.68 88.48 9.95
CA LYS A 109 27.65 89.29 10.70
C LYS A 109 29.10 88.93 10.42
N PHE A 110 29.87 89.96 10.11
CA PHE A 110 31.32 89.95 9.89
C PHE A 110 32.02 90.60 11.09
N LEU A 111 33.18 90.10 11.52
CA LEU A 111 34.02 90.75 12.53
C LEU A 111 35.38 91.15 11.93
N ILE A 112 35.88 92.34 12.24
CA ILE A 112 37.12 92.91 11.68
C ILE A 112 38.06 93.27 12.84
N PRO A 113 39.06 92.43 13.18
CA PRO A 113 40.01 92.71 14.26
C PRO A 113 41.13 93.70 13.88
N TYR A 114 41.64 94.40 14.90
CA TYR A 114 42.76 95.34 14.85
C TYR A 114 43.81 94.96 15.90
N PHE A 115 45.09 95.01 15.51
CA PHE A 115 46.20 94.51 16.30
C PHE A 115 47.29 95.56 16.52
N ASP A 116 48.01 95.49 17.63
CA ASP A 116 49.20 96.29 17.92
C ASP A 116 50.46 95.81 17.15
N ALA A 117 51.58 96.50 17.34
CA ALA A 117 52.85 96.16 16.69
C ALA A 117 53.50 94.84 17.15
N SER A 118 53.01 94.26 18.25
CA SER A 118 53.40 92.94 18.76
C SER A 118 52.44 91.81 18.37
N GLY A 119 51.38 92.12 17.61
CA GLY A 119 50.37 91.16 17.17
C GLY A 119 49.28 90.86 18.20
N ARG A 120 49.17 91.66 19.27
CA ARG A 120 48.09 91.54 20.26
C ARG A 120 46.86 92.30 19.78
N LEU A 121 45.67 91.75 20.00
CA LEU A 121 44.41 92.41 19.64
C LEU A 121 44.19 93.66 20.51
N THR A 122 43.76 94.76 19.90
CA THR A 122 43.43 96.03 20.57
C THR A 122 41.98 96.46 20.36
N ALA A 123 41.36 96.04 19.26
CA ALA A 123 39.95 96.33 18.97
C ALA A 123 39.37 95.36 17.94
N TYR A 124 38.05 95.35 17.75
CA TYR A 124 37.41 94.82 16.55
C TYR A 124 36.10 95.55 16.21
N ASP A 125 35.72 95.54 14.94
CA ASP A 125 34.38 95.94 14.50
C ASP A 125 33.48 94.72 14.31
N ALA A 126 32.18 94.92 14.40
CA ALA A 126 31.17 94.05 13.80
C ALA A 126 30.37 94.82 12.74
N LEU A 127 30.15 94.20 11.57
CA LEU A 127 29.26 94.68 10.51
C LEU A 127 28.12 93.68 10.31
N LEU A 128 26.87 94.16 10.21
CA LEU A 128 25.65 93.35 10.15
C LEU A 128 24.75 93.72 8.95
N ARG A 129 24.04 92.71 8.42
CA ARG A 129 23.10 92.81 7.29
C ARG A 129 21.88 91.88 7.47
N ASP A 130 20.68 92.29 7.07
CA ASP A 130 19.46 91.43 7.08
C ASP A 130 19.37 90.55 5.81
N ILE A 131 18.99 89.28 5.98
CA ILE A 131 18.85 88.25 4.94
C ILE A 131 17.58 87.38 5.12
N THR A 132 16.53 87.91 5.76
CA THR A 132 15.36 87.11 6.22
C THR A 132 14.51 86.48 5.11
N GLU A 133 14.10 87.24 4.07
CA GLU A 133 13.14 86.74 3.07
C GLU A 133 13.64 85.53 2.25
N PRO A 134 14.90 85.51 1.72
CA PRO A 134 15.38 84.38 0.92
C PRO A 134 15.39 83.03 1.64
N LYS A 135 15.53 83.02 2.98
CA LYS A 135 15.55 81.79 3.77
C LYS A 135 14.20 81.07 3.78
N LEU A 136 13.09 81.80 3.82
CA LEU A 136 11.75 81.21 3.95
C LEU A 136 11.33 80.45 2.69
N ALA A 137 11.57 81.01 1.50
CA ALA A 137 11.24 80.35 0.24
C ALA A 137 12.02 79.04 0.03
N GLN A 138 13.30 79.00 0.47
CA GLN A 138 14.15 77.81 0.36
C GLN A 138 13.66 76.63 1.22
N LEU A 139 13.04 76.91 2.38
CA LEU A 139 12.55 75.88 3.29
C LEU A 139 11.25 75.22 2.77
N ALA A 140 10.33 76.01 2.23
CA ALA A 140 9.04 75.51 1.74
C ALA A 140 9.19 74.52 0.57
N LEU A 141 10.11 74.77 -0.36
CA LEU A 141 10.39 73.87 -1.49
C LEU A 141 10.84 72.49 -0.99
N ARG A 142 11.86 72.45 -0.13
CA ARG A 142 12.43 71.21 0.43
C ARG A 142 11.37 70.34 1.10
N GLN A 143 10.48 70.95 1.90
CA GLN A 143 9.43 70.21 2.60
C GLN A 143 8.46 69.50 1.62
N SER A 144 8.20 70.09 0.45
CA SER A 144 7.38 69.46 -0.59
C SER A 144 8.10 68.31 -1.30
N GLU A 145 9.39 68.47 -1.60
CA GLU A 145 10.24 67.44 -2.24
C GLU A 145 10.36 66.19 -1.34
N GLU A 146 10.56 66.39 -0.03
CA GLU A 146 10.63 65.28 0.94
C GLU A 146 9.31 64.53 1.07
N HIS A 147 8.16 65.23 1.02
CA HIS A 147 6.84 64.60 1.08
C HIS A 147 6.57 63.71 -0.15
N TYR A 148 6.89 64.19 -1.36
CA TYR A 148 6.75 63.38 -2.57
C TYR A 148 7.70 62.17 -2.60
N ARG A 149 8.92 62.30 -2.07
CA ARG A 149 9.87 61.17 -1.95
C ARG A 149 9.30 60.06 -1.08
N LEU A 150 8.74 60.39 0.09
CA LEU A 150 8.16 59.40 1.02
C LEU A 150 6.98 58.65 0.37
N LEU A 151 6.04 59.36 -0.25
CA LEU A 151 4.89 58.74 -0.91
C LEU A 151 5.27 57.78 -2.06
N PHE A 152 6.42 57.98 -2.70
CA PHE A 152 6.92 57.06 -3.72
C PHE A 152 7.66 55.87 -3.11
N ASP A 153 8.49 56.10 -2.08
CA ASP A 153 9.36 55.10 -1.47
C ASP A 153 8.65 54.16 -0.49
N ASP A 154 7.56 54.61 0.16
CA ASP A 154 6.73 53.82 1.10
C ASP A 154 5.64 52.97 0.40
N ASP A 155 5.50 53.08 -0.93
CA ASP A 155 4.54 52.27 -1.68
C ASP A 155 4.97 50.79 -1.76
N LEU A 156 4.01 49.90 -1.56
CA LEU A 156 4.18 48.44 -1.52
C LEU A 156 4.25 47.82 -2.93
N THR A 157 3.76 48.48 -3.97
CA THR A 157 3.96 48.02 -5.36
C THR A 157 5.35 48.42 -5.87
N GLY A 158 5.93 47.57 -6.71
CA GLY A 158 7.20 47.82 -7.38
C GLY A 158 7.05 48.91 -8.44
N ASN A 159 7.23 50.15 -8.03
CA ASN A 159 6.98 51.32 -8.86
C ASN A 159 8.26 51.79 -9.58
N TYR A 160 8.14 52.13 -10.86
CA TYR A 160 9.26 52.64 -11.63
C TYR A 160 8.83 53.62 -12.73
N VAL A 161 9.82 54.34 -13.26
CA VAL A 161 9.74 55.17 -14.47
C VAL A 161 10.89 54.76 -15.39
N ALA A 162 10.62 54.53 -16.67
CA ALA A 162 11.62 54.07 -17.64
C ALA A 162 11.50 54.76 -19.01
N THR A 163 12.55 54.67 -19.81
CA THR A 163 12.53 55.02 -21.24
C THR A 163 11.77 53.94 -22.04
N PRO A 164 11.30 54.24 -23.27
CA PRO A 164 10.70 53.24 -24.16
C PRO A 164 11.64 52.06 -24.45
N ASP A 165 12.96 52.29 -24.42
CA ASP A 165 13.98 51.26 -24.63
C ASP A 165 14.26 50.41 -23.37
N GLY A 166 13.54 50.68 -22.26
CA GLY A 166 13.57 49.89 -21.03
C GLY A 166 14.56 50.35 -19.97
N GLU A 167 15.32 51.43 -20.19
CA GLU A 167 16.24 51.98 -19.20
C GLU A 167 15.47 52.56 -18.01
N ILE A 168 15.74 52.05 -16.80
CA ILE A 168 15.09 52.49 -15.57
C ILE A 168 15.65 53.87 -15.17
N LEU A 169 14.81 54.89 -15.20
CA LEU A 169 15.16 56.27 -14.81
C LEU A 169 14.95 56.52 -13.31
N LEU A 170 13.99 55.81 -12.70
CA LEU A 170 13.64 55.91 -11.28
C LEU A 170 12.91 54.63 -10.84
N CYS A 171 13.14 54.15 -9.61
CA CYS A 171 12.39 53.04 -9.02
C CYS A 171 12.24 53.19 -7.50
N ASN A 172 11.14 52.72 -6.92
CA ASN A 172 10.88 52.80 -5.47
C ASN A 172 11.61 51.69 -4.68
N ARG A 173 11.40 51.63 -3.35
CA ARG A 173 12.03 50.61 -2.51
C ARG A 173 11.50 49.21 -2.82
N ALA A 174 10.18 49.05 -2.96
CA ALA A 174 9.55 47.77 -3.26
C ALA A 174 10.06 47.16 -4.58
N PHE A 175 10.30 47.95 -5.63
CA PHE A 175 10.89 47.47 -6.89
C PHE A 175 12.30 46.88 -6.68
N VAL A 176 13.16 47.58 -5.93
CA VAL A 176 14.52 47.13 -5.60
C VAL A 176 14.49 45.80 -4.85
N ASP A 177 13.61 45.67 -3.85
CA ASP A 177 13.47 44.45 -3.06
C ASP A 177 12.82 43.28 -3.83
N MET A 178 11.83 43.55 -4.69
CA MET A 178 11.13 42.58 -5.53
C MET A 178 12.07 41.95 -6.56
N PHE A 179 12.83 42.76 -7.29
CA PHE A 179 13.78 42.28 -8.30
C PHE A 179 15.15 41.88 -7.76
N GLY A 180 15.45 42.19 -6.49
CA GLY A 180 16.69 41.80 -5.84
C GLY A 180 17.89 42.63 -6.32
N PHE A 181 17.71 43.94 -6.49
CA PHE A 181 18.82 44.88 -6.66
C PHE A 181 19.43 45.22 -5.29
N THR A 182 20.74 45.45 -5.25
CA THR A 182 21.45 45.77 -3.98
C THR A 182 21.14 47.19 -3.51
N THR A 183 21.01 48.13 -4.47
CA THR A 183 20.72 49.54 -4.24
C THR A 183 19.81 50.08 -5.34
N ARG A 184 19.15 51.22 -5.08
CA ARG A 184 18.45 52.02 -6.11
C ARG A 184 19.38 52.37 -7.27
N ASP A 185 20.62 52.74 -6.97
CA ASP A 185 21.62 53.17 -7.95
C ASP A 185 22.13 52.03 -8.86
N GLN A 186 21.90 50.77 -8.47
CA GLN A 186 22.12 49.60 -9.34
C GLN A 186 20.91 49.35 -10.27
N ALA A 187 19.70 49.61 -9.77
CA ALA A 187 18.46 49.44 -10.54
C ALA A 187 18.28 50.55 -11.58
N VAL A 188 18.56 51.81 -11.22
CA VAL A 188 18.59 52.94 -12.17
C VAL A 188 19.73 52.75 -13.17
N GLY A 189 19.44 52.98 -14.46
CA GLY A 189 20.35 52.71 -15.58
C GLY A 189 20.43 51.23 -16.01
N SER A 190 19.84 50.29 -15.26
CA SER A 190 19.62 48.91 -15.75
C SER A 190 18.45 48.86 -16.73
N SER A 191 18.44 47.85 -17.60
CA SER A 191 17.33 47.62 -18.54
C SER A 191 16.28 46.68 -17.94
N LEU A 192 15.00 47.07 -18.04
CA LEU A 192 13.87 46.19 -17.74
C LEU A 192 13.87 44.94 -18.62
N GLN A 193 14.42 45.02 -19.84
CA GLN A 193 14.46 43.91 -20.80
C GLN A 193 15.23 42.70 -20.23
N ASP A 194 16.27 42.93 -19.42
CA ASP A 194 17.09 41.87 -18.80
C ASP A 194 16.29 41.04 -17.77
N LEU A 195 15.17 41.58 -17.28
CA LEU A 195 14.23 40.96 -16.34
C LEU A 195 13.13 40.14 -17.05
N HIS A 196 13.08 40.12 -18.39
CA HIS A 196 12.14 39.26 -19.12
C HIS A 196 12.71 37.83 -19.28
N PRO A 197 11.93 36.76 -19.07
CA PRO A 197 12.44 35.39 -19.18
C PRO A 197 12.92 35.09 -20.60
N ASP A 198 12.10 35.48 -21.58
CA ASP A 198 12.25 35.23 -23.01
C ASP A 198 12.52 36.53 -23.78
N GLY A 199 13.38 36.47 -24.80
CA GLY A 199 13.88 37.64 -25.53
C GLY A 199 12.89 38.33 -26.49
N GLU A 200 11.64 37.86 -26.59
CA GLU A 200 10.60 38.45 -27.44
C GLU A 200 9.40 38.90 -26.60
N SER A 201 9.44 40.14 -26.11
CA SER A 201 8.29 40.76 -25.42
C SER A 201 8.33 42.29 -25.45
N TRP A 202 9.46 42.90 -25.09
CA TRP A 202 9.52 44.34 -24.83
C TRP A 202 9.08 45.24 -26.02
N PRO A 203 9.51 45.02 -27.28
CA PRO A 203 9.05 45.84 -28.40
C PRO A 203 7.54 45.72 -28.68
N ALA A 204 6.96 44.55 -28.43
CA ALA A 204 5.52 44.32 -28.58
C ALA A 204 4.74 45.03 -27.46
N LEU A 205 5.20 44.91 -26.20
CA LEU A 205 4.63 45.59 -25.04
C LEU A 205 4.65 47.12 -25.20
N ILE A 206 5.75 47.68 -25.70
CA ILE A 206 5.88 49.12 -25.98
C ILE A 206 4.99 49.58 -27.13
N ASN A 207 4.84 48.79 -28.19
CA ASN A 207 3.90 49.12 -29.27
C ASN A 207 2.44 49.05 -28.80
N GLN A 208 2.07 48.04 -28.00
CA GLN A 208 0.75 47.96 -27.39
C GLN A 208 0.49 49.13 -26.42
N LEU A 209 1.50 49.57 -25.67
CA LEU A 209 1.42 50.76 -24.81
C LEU A 209 1.32 52.07 -25.62
N ARG A 210 1.93 52.16 -26.81
CA ARG A 210 1.74 53.30 -27.73
C ARG A 210 0.29 53.40 -28.24
N GLU A 211 -0.31 52.26 -28.60
CA GLU A 211 -1.69 52.18 -29.09
C GLU A 211 -2.73 52.48 -27.99
N VAL A 212 -2.63 51.78 -26.85
CA VAL A 212 -3.66 51.82 -25.79
C VAL A 212 -3.38 52.91 -24.74
N LYS A 213 -2.17 53.47 -24.69
CA LYS A 213 -1.66 54.49 -23.73
C LYS A 213 -1.59 54.06 -22.26
N THR A 214 -2.36 53.06 -21.87
CA THR A 214 -2.30 52.41 -20.55
C THR A 214 -2.65 50.94 -20.69
N LEU A 215 -1.87 50.06 -20.06
CA LEU A 215 -2.18 48.63 -19.96
C LEU A 215 -2.44 48.34 -18.49
N ASP A 216 -3.66 47.90 -18.16
CA ASP A 216 -4.10 47.69 -16.78
C ASP A 216 -4.16 46.19 -16.44
N ARG A 217 -3.66 45.83 -15.25
CA ARG A 217 -3.66 44.45 -14.70
C ARG A 217 -3.11 43.40 -15.67
N PHE A 218 -2.00 43.73 -16.32
CA PHE A 218 -1.29 42.82 -17.22
C PHE A 218 -0.50 41.78 -16.41
N GLU A 219 -1.00 40.55 -16.41
CA GLU A 219 -0.34 39.39 -15.80
C GLU A 219 0.81 38.91 -16.69
N ARG A 220 2.04 38.86 -16.16
CA ARG A 220 3.21 38.36 -16.89
C ARG A 220 4.21 37.66 -15.97
N ILE A 221 5.03 36.80 -16.57
CA ILE A 221 6.16 36.17 -15.90
C ILE A 221 7.42 37.03 -16.12
N THR A 222 8.20 37.22 -15.07
CA THR A 222 9.45 38.00 -15.06
C THR A 222 10.52 37.26 -14.24
N ARG A 223 11.78 37.70 -14.32
CA ARG A 223 12.94 37.06 -13.72
C ARG A 223 13.65 38.04 -12.80
N ARG A 224 13.78 37.65 -11.53
CA ARG A 224 14.56 38.33 -10.49
C ARG A 224 16.06 38.19 -10.77
N ASN A 225 16.89 39.11 -10.27
CA ASN A 225 18.35 39.12 -10.50
C ASN A 225 19.07 37.84 -10.02
N ASP A 226 18.49 37.09 -9.08
CA ASP A 226 19.00 35.80 -8.60
C ASP A 226 18.55 34.59 -9.45
N GLY A 227 17.89 34.85 -10.58
CA GLY A 227 17.36 33.85 -11.51
C GLY A 227 16.00 33.28 -11.13
N ARG A 228 15.40 33.68 -9.99
CA ARG A 228 14.05 33.24 -9.62
C ARG A 228 13.02 33.79 -10.60
N ILE A 229 12.05 32.94 -10.94
CA ILE A 229 10.87 33.32 -11.70
C ILE A 229 9.86 33.96 -10.74
N LEU A 230 9.33 35.11 -11.15
CA LEU A 230 8.25 35.83 -10.47
C LEU A 230 7.03 35.91 -11.41
N HIS A 231 5.84 35.70 -10.85
CA HIS A 231 4.58 36.04 -11.50
C HIS A 231 4.18 37.43 -11.03
N VAL A 232 4.11 38.40 -11.94
CA VAL A 232 3.77 39.79 -11.62
C VAL A 232 2.49 40.23 -12.32
N VAL A 233 1.67 40.97 -11.58
CA VAL A 233 0.55 41.74 -12.12
C VAL A 233 1.00 43.19 -12.22
N GLU A 234 0.96 43.77 -13.42
CA GLU A 234 1.48 45.11 -13.68
C GLU A 234 0.43 46.03 -14.31
N THR A 235 0.44 47.30 -13.90
CA THR A 235 -0.23 48.38 -14.65
C THR A 235 0.83 49.33 -15.21
N LEU A 236 0.78 49.58 -16.52
CA LEU A 236 1.70 50.43 -17.28
C LEU A 236 0.99 51.68 -17.79
N VAL A 237 1.59 52.85 -17.61
CA VAL A 237 1.06 54.15 -18.06
C VAL A 237 2.08 54.88 -18.92
N GLY A 238 1.73 55.14 -20.18
CA GLY A 238 2.58 55.89 -21.11
C GLY A 238 2.55 57.40 -20.85
N THR A 239 3.69 58.06 -20.98
CA THR A 239 3.85 59.52 -21.00
C THR A 239 4.33 59.93 -22.39
N PHE A 240 3.64 60.88 -23.01
CA PHE A 240 3.83 61.27 -24.40
C PHE A 240 4.18 62.76 -24.51
N ASP A 241 4.80 63.17 -25.61
CA ASP A 241 5.08 64.58 -25.94
C ASP A 241 3.94 65.25 -26.74
N GLU A 242 4.18 66.47 -27.24
CA GLU A 242 3.22 67.23 -28.05
C GLU A 242 3.02 66.67 -29.46
N GLN A 243 3.98 65.88 -29.94
CA GLN A 243 3.93 65.19 -31.24
C GLN A 243 3.14 63.87 -31.14
N GLY A 244 3.03 63.32 -29.93
CA GLY A 244 2.33 62.07 -29.62
C GLY A 244 3.26 60.87 -29.50
N ASP A 245 4.58 61.08 -29.51
CA ASP A 245 5.58 60.03 -29.32
C ASP A 245 5.70 59.66 -27.83
N LEU A 246 5.88 58.37 -27.56
CA LEU A 246 6.06 57.85 -26.19
C LEU A 246 7.46 58.22 -25.69
N ILE A 247 7.56 59.13 -24.73
CA ILE A 247 8.84 59.59 -24.17
C ILE A 247 9.27 58.85 -22.90
N ARG A 248 8.30 58.35 -22.11
CA ARG A 248 8.54 57.55 -20.89
C ARG A 248 7.35 56.62 -20.63
N LEU A 249 7.57 55.57 -19.87
CA LEU A 249 6.52 54.82 -19.21
C LEU A 249 6.68 54.86 -17.68
N LYS A 250 5.57 54.65 -16.97
CA LYS A 250 5.56 54.32 -15.55
C LYS A 250 4.93 52.95 -15.37
N GLY A 251 5.48 52.12 -14.50
CA GLY A 251 4.89 50.83 -14.15
C GLY A 251 4.70 50.70 -12.64
N TYR A 252 3.64 49.99 -12.26
CA TYR A 252 3.29 49.61 -10.90
C TYR A 252 3.16 48.09 -10.88
N MET A 253 4.11 47.37 -10.28
CA MET A 253 4.11 45.90 -10.24
C MET A 253 3.70 45.32 -8.88
N PHE A 254 3.01 44.19 -8.89
CA PHE A 254 2.71 43.38 -7.71
C PHE A 254 3.15 41.93 -7.93
N ASP A 255 3.80 41.30 -6.95
CA ASP A 255 4.25 39.90 -7.01
C ASP A 255 3.17 38.95 -6.47
N ASP A 256 2.62 38.09 -7.33
CA ASP A 256 1.60 37.10 -7.01
C ASP A 256 2.13 35.65 -7.09
N THR A 257 3.45 35.47 -7.09
CA THR A 257 4.12 34.15 -7.21
C THR A 257 3.64 33.15 -6.15
N HIS A 258 3.31 33.62 -4.95
CA HIS A 258 2.81 32.77 -3.86
C HIS A 258 1.48 32.10 -4.23
N SER A 259 0.52 32.88 -4.72
CA SER A 259 -0.83 32.45 -5.06
C SER A 259 -0.83 31.38 -6.15
N HIS A 260 -0.06 31.58 -7.22
CA HIS A 260 0.12 30.59 -8.28
C HIS A 260 0.72 29.27 -7.76
N VAL A 261 1.73 29.34 -6.89
CA VAL A 261 2.39 28.17 -6.31
C VAL A 261 1.46 27.39 -5.36
N GLU A 262 0.57 28.06 -4.63
CA GLU A 262 -0.42 27.40 -3.78
C GLU A 262 -1.56 26.77 -4.58
N ALA A 263 -2.06 27.45 -5.62
CA ALA A 263 -3.07 26.92 -6.52
C ALA A 263 -2.62 25.60 -7.18
N ALA A 264 -1.38 25.56 -7.70
CA ALA A 264 -0.81 24.36 -8.31
C ALA A 264 -0.69 23.18 -7.31
N LYS A 265 -0.29 23.45 -6.06
CA LYS A 265 -0.22 22.42 -5.00
C LYS A 265 -1.61 21.87 -4.64
N LEU A 266 -2.63 22.73 -4.59
CA LEU A 266 -4.01 22.33 -4.28
C LEU A 266 -4.61 21.47 -5.41
N GLN A 267 -4.34 21.84 -6.67
CA GLN A 267 -4.76 21.06 -7.83
C GLN A 267 -4.15 19.65 -7.82
N GLN A 268 -2.84 19.51 -7.62
CA GLN A 268 -2.18 18.20 -7.54
C GLN A 268 -2.78 17.35 -6.41
N ARG A 269 -2.95 17.93 -5.21
CA ARG A 269 -3.51 17.22 -4.05
C ARG A 269 -4.95 16.75 -4.26
N THR A 270 -5.71 17.41 -5.12
CA THR A 270 -7.07 16.99 -5.49
C THR A 270 -7.02 15.71 -6.35
N ILE A 271 -6.13 15.68 -7.35
CA ILE A 271 -5.91 14.50 -8.22
C ILE A 271 -5.44 13.29 -7.39
N ASP A 272 -4.51 13.50 -6.45
CA ASP A 272 -4.00 12.44 -5.56
C ASP A 272 -5.12 11.83 -4.70
N LEU A 273 -6.06 12.65 -4.23
CA LEU A 273 -7.20 12.21 -3.41
C LEU A 273 -8.25 11.45 -4.23
N GLU A 274 -8.56 11.88 -5.45
CA GLU A 274 -9.50 11.18 -6.34
C GLU A 274 -9.01 9.75 -6.66
N GLN A 275 -7.72 9.60 -6.98
CA GLN A 275 -7.09 8.29 -7.20
C GLN A 275 -7.15 7.41 -5.94
N ALA A 276 -6.86 7.97 -4.77
CA ALA A 276 -6.91 7.23 -3.50
C ALA A 276 -8.33 6.77 -3.12
N VAL A 277 -9.35 7.56 -3.45
CA VAL A 277 -10.77 7.16 -3.28
C VAL A 277 -11.13 6.03 -4.25
N GLN A 278 -10.80 6.18 -5.54
CA GLN A 278 -11.11 5.16 -6.55
C GLN A 278 -10.49 3.79 -6.22
N GLN A 279 -9.22 3.79 -5.79
CA GLN A 279 -8.52 2.57 -5.37
C GLN A 279 -9.20 1.92 -4.15
N ARG A 280 -9.62 2.70 -3.15
CA ARG A 280 -10.30 2.16 -1.96
C ARG A 280 -11.69 1.59 -2.24
N THR A 281 -12.46 2.21 -3.14
CA THR A 281 -13.75 1.67 -3.59
C THR A 281 -13.56 0.30 -4.21
N ARG A 282 -12.60 0.18 -5.14
CA ARG A 282 -12.26 -1.09 -5.80
C ARG A 282 -11.81 -2.17 -4.80
N GLU A 283 -10.95 -1.83 -3.84
CA GLU A 283 -10.53 -2.78 -2.79
C GLU A 283 -11.69 -3.25 -1.90
N LEU A 284 -12.73 -2.44 -1.73
CA LEU A 284 -13.93 -2.81 -0.97
C LEU A 284 -14.83 -3.74 -1.78
N GLU A 285 -15.02 -3.46 -3.07
CA GLU A 285 -15.75 -4.32 -4.03
C GLU A 285 -15.10 -5.70 -4.15
N GLU A 286 -13.77 -5.75 -4.34
CA GLU A 286 -13.01 -7.00 -4.43
C GLU A 286 -13.10 -7.81 -3.13
N LYS A 287 -13.07 -7.17 -1.96
CA LYS A 287 -13.28 -7.84 -0.65
C LYS A 287 -14.71 -8.33 -0.46
N HIS A 288 -15.71 -7.57 -0.89
CA HIS A 288 -17.12 -7.97 -0.78
C HIS A 288 -17.42 -9.19 -1.65
N SER A 289 -17.02 -9.14 -2.93
CA SER A 289 -17.18 -10.25 -3.87
C SER A 289 -16.41 -11.50 -3.43
N HIS A 290 -15.24 -11.34 -2.79
CA HIS A 290 -14.50 -12.47 -2.21
C HIS A 290 -15.26 -13.16 -1.06
N LEU A 291 -15.92 -12.40 -0.17
CA LEU A 291 -16.74 -12.95 0.91
C LEU A 291 -17.99 -13.68 0.38
N GLU A 292 -18.66 -13.11 -0.63
CA GLU A 292 -19.76 -13.78 -1.32
C GLU A 292 -19.29 -15.09 -1.96
N ALA A 293 -18.16 -15.07 -2.69
CA ALA A 293 -17.59 -16.26 -3.33
C ALA A 293 -17.20 -17.36 -2.33
N ILE A 294 -16.69 -17.00 -1.13
CA ILE A 294 -16.44 -17.96 -0.05
C ILE A 294 -17.76 -18.61 0.39
N LEU A 295 -18.80 -17.83 0.68
CA LEU A 295 -20.11 -18.34 1.13
C LEU A 295 -20.78 -19.21 0.07
N ASP A 296 -20.70 -18.84 -1.21
CA ASP A 296 -21.28 -19.60 -2.33
C ASP A 296 -20.47 -20.85 -2.71
N SER A 297 -19.18 -20.90 -2.34
CA SER A 297 -18.34 -22.10 -2.47
C SER A 297 -18.61 -23.14 -1.38
N ALA A 298 -19.22 -22.75 -0.25
CA ALA A 298 -19.54 -23.67 0.83
C ALA A 298 -20.59 -24.69 0.39
N ARG A 299 -20.27 -25.99 0.54
CA ARG A 299 -21.17 -27.10 0.22
C ARG A 299 -22.47 -27.05 1.04
N ASP A 300 -22.37 -26.60 2.28
CA ASP A 300 -23.45 -26.60 3.25
C ASP A 300 -24.28 -25.32 3.14
N ALA A 301 -25.56 -25.41 3.50
CA ALA A 301 -26.44 -24.26 3.52
C ALA A 301 -26.12 -23.37 4.72
N VAL A 302 -25.69 -22.14 4.46
CA VAL A 302 -25.44 -21.11 5.48
C VAL A 302 -26.60 -20.12 5.46
N ILE A 303 -27.22 -19.92 6.62
CA ILE A 303 -28.40 -19.06 6.81
C ILE A 303 -28.15 -18.21 8.06
N THR A 304 -28.31 -16.89 7.96
CA THR A 304 -28.28 -16.00 9.13
C THR A 304 -29.68 -15.48 9.45
N ILE A 305 -29.98 -15.37 10.75
CA ILE A 305 -31.26 -14.89 11.25
C ILE A 305 -31.07 -13.85 12.36
N ASP A 306 -32.02 -12.93 12.51
CA ASP A 306 -32.07 -12.01 13.65
C ASP A 306 -32.70 -12.65 14.91
N SER A 307 -32.81 -11.85 15.98
CA SER A 307 -33.39 -12.24 17.26
C SER A 307 -34.91 -12.46 17.25
N LEU A 308 -35.59 -12.24 16.12
CA LEU A 308 -36.99 -12.63 15.88
C LEU A 308 -37.10 -13.89 15.01
N GLY A 309 -36.00 -14.43 14.51
CA GLY A 309 -35.94 -15.58 13.61
C GLY A 309 -36.14 -15.23 12.13
N THR A 310 -36.07 -13.94 11.77
CA THR A 310 -36.17 -13.47 10.38
C THR A 310 -34.87 -13.73 9.64
N ILE A 311 -34.92 -14.29 8.44
CA ILE A 311 -33.74 -14.58 7.60
C ILE A 311 -33.17 -13.27 7.05
N GLN A 312 -31.89 -13.03 7.37
CA GLN A 312 -31.14 -11.81 7.02
C GLN A 312 -30.18 -12.05 5.83
N THR A 313 -29.50 -13.20 5.78
CA THR A 313 -28.69 -13.63 4.63
C THR A 313 -28.76 -15.14 4.42
N ILE A 314 -28.50 -15.59 3.18
CA ILE A 314 -28.32 -17.00 2.81
C ILE A 314 -27.16 -17.14 1.80
N ASN A 315 -26.60 -18.34 1.65
CA ASN A 315 -25.80 -18.71 0.48
C ASN A 315 -26.62 -19.49 -0.58
N ARG A 316 -26.10 -19.62 -1.80
CA ARG A 316 -26.73 -20.41 -2.88
C ARG A 316 -26.94 -21.89 -2.54
N SER A 317 -26.14 -22.44 -1.62
CA SER A 317 -26.35 -23.81 -1.14
C SER A 317 -27.63 -23.95 -0.31
N ALA A 318 -28.07 -22.91 0.40
CA ALA A 318 -29.38 -22.88 1.05
C ALA A 318 -30.54 -22.88 0.04
N GLU A 319 -30.47 -22.08 -1.03
CA GLU A 319 -31.46 -22.08 -2.12
C GLU A 319 -31.63 -23.49 -2.70
N ARG A 320 -30.51 -24.12 -3.07
CA ARG A 320 -30.47 -25.49 -3.60
C ARG A 320 -31.00 -26.53 -2.61
N LEU A 321 -30.71 -26.37 -1.32
CA LEU A 321 -31.10 -27.33 -0.29
C LEU A 321 -32.61 -27.30 -0.02
N PHE A 322 -33.20 -26.12 0.15
CA PHE A 322 -34.61 -25.99 0.54
C PHE A 322 -35.57 -25.73 -0.63
N GLY A 323 -35.07 -25.36 -1.82
CA GLY A 323 -35.86 -25.19 -3.03
C GLY A 323 -36.61 -23.86 -3.16
N TYR A 324 -36.30 -22.88 -2.30
CA TYR A 324 -36.77 -21.50 -2.42
C TYR A 324 -35.66 -20.63 -3.04
N SER A 325 -36.03 -19.56 -3.74
CA SER A 325 -35.03 -18.55 -4.17
C SER A 325 -34.69 -17.57 -3.05
N HIS A 326 -33.58 -16.86 -3.17
CA HIS A 326 -33.14 -15.81 -2.25
C HIS A 326 -34.25 -14.79 -1.94
N ALA A 327 -34.95 -14.29 -2.97
CA ALA A 327 -36.06 -13.34 -2.83
C ALA A 327 -37.31 -13.93 -2.15
N GLU A 328 -37.42 -15.26 -2.05
CA GLU A 328 -38.49 -15.94 -1.29
C GLU A 328 -38.06 -16.28 0.16
N MET A 329 -36.76 -16.27 0.47
CA MET A 329 -36.25 -16.58 1.82
C MET A 329 -36.02 -15.32 2.66
N ILE A 330 -35.39 -14.28 2.10
CA ILE A 330 -35.02 -13.07 2.85
C ILE A 330 -36.28 -12.40 3.40
N GLY A 331 -36.25 -12.00 4.68
CA GLY A 331 -37.40 -11.41 5.37
C GLY A 331 -38.46 -12.42 5.83
N GLN A 332 -38.33 -13.72 5.53
CA GLN A 332 -39.20 -14.76 6.10
C GLN A 332 -38.68 -15.28 7.43
N ASN A 333 -39.56 -15.83 8.26
CA ASN A 333 -39.17 -16.53 9.49
C ASN A 333 -38.64 -17.94 9.17
N VAL A 334 -37.50 -18.31 9.74
CA VAL A 334 -36.75 -19.56 9.44
C VAL A 334 -37.50 -20.87 9.72
N SER A 335 -38.60 -20.82 10.49
CA SER A 335 -39.53 -21.96 10.67
C SER A 335 -40.10 -22.50 9.36
N ILE A 336 -40.03 -21.76 8.24
CA ILE A 336 -40.45 -22.24 6.92
C ILE A 336 -39.81 -23.58 6.54
N PHE A 337 -38.59 -23.85 7.00
CA PHE A 337 -37.79 -25.05 6.71
C PHE A 337 -38.10 -26.25 7.63
N MET A 338 -39.07 -26.13 8.54
CA MET A 338 -39.35 -27.14 9.57
C MET A 338 -40.69 -27.85 9.36
N PRO A 339 -40.81 -29.14 9.72
CA PRO A 339 -42.09 -29.82 9.87
C PRO A 339 -42.80 -29.41 11.17
N SER A 340 -44.11 -29.65 11.22
CA SER A 340 -44.90 -29.55 12.46
C SER A 340 -44.55 -30.71 13.41
N PRO A 341 -44.54 -30.53 14.75
CA PRO A 341 -44.87 -29.31 15.51
C PRO A 341 -43.72 -28.29 15.63
N TYR A 342 -42.50 -28.66 15.24
CA TYR A 342 -41.30 -27.83 15.45
C TYR A 342 -41.40 -26.45 14.77
N ARG A 343 -42.08 -26.38 13.61
CA ARG A 343 -42.42 -25.14 12.91
C ARG A 343 -43.20 -24.17 13.79
N GLU A 344 -44.28 -24.64 14.40
CA GLU A 344 -45.18 -23.80 15.21
C GLU A 344 -44.56 -23.43 16.57
N GLU A 345 -43.68 -24.28 17.10
CA GLU A 345 -42.97 -24.04 18.38
C GLU A 345 -41.70 -23.19 18.24
N HIS A 346 -41.17 -23.00 17.02
CA HIS A 346 -39.80 -22.48 16.79
C HIS A 346 -39.51 -21.13 17.46
N ASP A 347 -40.40 -20.17 17.29
CA ASP A 347 -40.35 -18.85 17.91
C ASP A 347 -40.25 -18.92 19.44
N GLY A 348 -40.91 -19.91 20.05
CA GLY A 348 -40.84 -20.19 21.48
C GLY A 348 -39.46 -20.64 21.93
N TYR A 349 -38.69 -21.32 21.07
CA TYR A 349 -37.30 -21.70 21.36
C TYR A 349 -36.38 -20.48 21.37
N ILE A 350 -36.48 -19.57 20.38
CA ILE A 350 -35.71 -18.31 20.35
C ILE A 350 -36.06 -17.45 21.57
N LYS A 351 -37.35 -17.19 21.79
CA LYS A 351 -37.85 -16.36 22.92
C LYS A 351 -37.46 -16.96 24.27
N ARG A 352 -37.40 -18.29 24.40
CA ARG A 352 -36.86 -18.97 25.60
C ARG A 352 -35.36 -18.77 25.74
N TYR A 353 -34.57 -18.90 24.66
CA TYR A 353 -33.12 -18.71 24.72
C TYR A 353 -32.78 -17.29 25.20
N LEU A 354 -33.29 -16.27 24.50
CA LEU A 354 -33.04 -14.86 24.82
C LEU A 354 -33.46 -14.48 26.26
N LYS A 355 -34.46 -15.16 26.83
CA LYS A 355 -34.93 -14.95 28.21
C LYS A 355 -34.14 -15.73 29.28
N THR A 356 -33.41 -16.79 28.93
CA THR A 356 -32.85 -17.74 29.91
C THR A 356 -31.36 -18.04 29.75
N GLY A 357 -30.73 -17.67 28.63
CA GLY A 357 -29.33 -18.03 28.31
C GLY A 357 -29.07 -19.53 28.14
N GLN A 358 -30.10 -20.39 28.23
CA GLN A 358 -29.94 -21.84 28.18
C GLN A 358 -29.67 -22.32 26.76
N LYS A 359 -28.39 -22.36 26.37
CA LYS A 359 -27.93 -22.96 25.11
C LYS A 359 -28.42 -24.40 25.01
N ARG A 360 -29.28 -24.67 24.03
CA ARG A 360 -29.92 -25.98 23.81
C ARG A 360 -29.48 -26.64 22.50
N ILE A 361 -29.22 -25.83 21.47
CA ILE A 361 -28.68 -26.26 20.16
C ILE A 361 -27.38 -25.52 19.85
N LEU A 362 -27.27 -24.24 20.24
CA LEU A 362 -26.04 -23.44 20.18
C LEU A 362 -24.82 -24.22 20.71
N ASP A 363 -23.70 -24.08 20.01
CA ASP A 363 -22.42 -24.77 20.25
C ASP A 363 -22.51 -26.31 20.17
N SER A 364 -23.58 -26.88 19.59
CA SER A 364 -23.74 -28.32 19.38
C SER A 364 -24.21 -28.67 17.96
N VAL A 365 -23.68 -29.75 17.40
CA VAL A 365 -24.14 -30.35 16.14
C VAL A 365 -25.27 -31.34 16.43
N ARG A 366 -26.37 -31.29 15.67
CA ARG A 366 -27.55 -32.16 15.88
C ARG A 366 -28.14 -32.67 14.58
N GLU A 367 -28.41 -33.97 14.52
CA GLU A 367 -29.29 -34.54 13.49
C GLU A 367 -30.75 -34.15 13.76
N LEU A 368 -31.44 -33.61 12.75
CA LEU A 368 -32.83 -33.14 12.76
C LEU A 368 -33.51 -33.51 11.43
N VAL A 369 -34.77 -33.11 11.25
CA VAL A 369 -35.52 -33.28 9.98
C VAL A 369 -35.87 -31.91 9.40
N GLY A 370 -35.35 -31.62 8.21
CA GLY A 370 -35.70 -30.44 7.42
C GLY A 370 -36.89 -30.71 6.50
N ARG A 371 -37.54 -29.64 6.04
CA ARG A 371 -38.63 -29.66 5.05
C ARG A 371 -38.31 -28.73 3.88
N ARG A 372 -38.35 -29.24 2.65
CA ARG A 372 -38.15 -28.43 1.42
C ARG A 372 -39.46 -27.77 0.98
N LYS A 373 -39.41 -26.88 -0.02
CA LYS A 373 -40.54 -26.11 -0.58
C LYS A 373 -41.68 -27.00 -1.11
N ASP A 374 -41.35 -28.17 -1.66
CA ASP A 374 -42.30 -29.18 -2.14
C ASP A 374 -42.99 -29.97 -0.99
N GLY A 375 -42.60 -29.75 0.26
CA GLY A 375 -43.08 -30.46 1.43
C GLY A 375 -42.30 -31.74 1.78
N SER A 376 -41.31 -32.13 0.98
CA SER A 376 -40.49 -33.32 1.24
C SER A 376 -39.68 -33.18 2.53
N LEU A 377 -39.54 -34.28 3.26
CA LEU A 377 -38.79 -34.38 4.51
C LEU A 377 -37.45 -35.08 4.28
N PHE A 378 -36.39 -34.54 4.86
CA PHE A 378 -35.03 -35.07 4.70
C PHE A 378 -34.20 -34.89 5.99
N PRO A 379 -33.27 -35.80 6.29
CA PRO A 379 -32.42 -35.70 7.47
C PRO A 379 -31.34 -34.64 7.26
N ILE A 380 -31.26 -33.70 8.20
CA ILE A 380 -30.26 -32.64 8.22
C ILE A 380 -29.36 -32.76 9.45
N GLU A 381 -28.14 -32.28 9.34
CA GLU A 381 -27.24 -32.02 10.46
C GLU A 381 -27.09 -30.51 10.61
N LEU A 382 -27.57 -29.97 11.74
CA LEU A 382 -27.64 -28.54 12.04
C LEU A 382 -26.63 -28.18 13.11
N SER A 383 -25.93 -27.07 12.91
CA SER A 383 -25.21 -26.34 13.96
C SER A 383 -25.63 -24.87 13.97
N ILE A 384 -25.58 -24.21 15.13
CA ILE A 384 -25.92 -22.80 15.28
C ILE A 384 -24.84 -22.11 16.12
N THR A 385 -24.36 -20.95 15.65
CA THR A 385 -23.49 -20.03 16.37
C THR A 385 -24.17 -18.67 16.54
N GLU A 386 -23.81 -17.93 17.58
CA GLU A 386 -24.30 -16.57 17.86
C GLU A 386 -23.18 -15.56 17.59
N VAL A 387 -23.52 -14.39 17.06
CA VAL A 387 -22.59 -13.28 16.82
C VAL A 387 -22.91 -12.16 17.83
N ASP A 388 -22.28 -12.26 19.00
CA ASP A 388 -22.59 -11.47 20.22
C ASP A 388 -22.80 -9.96 19.99
N HIS A 389 -22.04 -9.36 19.07
CA HIS A 389 -22.06 -7.91 18.80
C HIS A 389 -23.15 -7.47 17.80
N LEU A 390 -23.89 -8.40 17.18
CA LEU A 390 -24.96 -8.13 16.21
C LEU A 390 -26.33 -8.72 16.61
N GLN A 391 -26.40 -9.59 17.61
CA GLN A 391 -27.60 -10.41 17.92
C GLN A 391 -28.12 -11.22 16.71
N VAL A 392 -27.19 -11.64 15.85
CA VAL A 392 -27.44 -12.49 14.68
C VAL A 392 -27.03 -13.92 15.01
N PHE A 393 -27.85 -14.88 14.61
CA PHE A 393 -27.56 -16.31 14.71
C PHE A 393 -27.23 -16.86 13.32
N THR A 394 -26.13 -17.60 13.20
CA THR A 394 -25.71 -18.27 11.97
C THR A 394 -25.99 -19.77 12.11
N GLY A 395 -26.90 -20.29 11.28
CA GLY A 395 -27.15 -21.71 11.11
C GLY A 395 -26.38 -22.28 9.93
N ILE A 396 -25.68 -23.40 10.14
CA ILE A 396 -25.07 -24.20 9.07
C ILE A 396 -25.81 -25.53 9.01
N VAL A 397 -26.33 -25.87 7.82
CA VAL A 397 -27.17 -27.05 7.58
C VAL A 397 -26.53 -27.95 6.51
N HIS A 398 -26.23 -29.19 6.90
CA HIS A 398 -25.65 -30.21 6.05
C HIS A 398 -26.68 -31.32 5.73
N ASP A 399 -26.79 -31.74 4.48
CA ASP A 399 -27.68 -32.84 4.06
C ASP A 399 -26.99 -34.18 4.29
N ILE A 400 -27.55 -35.01 5.19
CA ILE A 400 -26.96 -36.31 5.56
C ILE A 400 -27.67 -37.49 4.90
N SER A 401 -28.51 -37.25 3.89
CA SER A 401 -29.24 -38.30 3.16
C SER A 401 -28.30 -39.38 2.61
N ASP A 402 -27.26 -38.98 1.86
CA ASP A 402 -26.27 -39.91 1.29
C ASP A 402 -25.52 -40.69 2.37
N ARG A 403 -25.17 -40.02 3.49
CA ARG A 403 -24.47 -40.61 4.63
C ARG A 403 -25.28 -41.75 5.24
N LYS A 404 -26.59 -41.53 5.46
CA LYS A 404 -27.51 -42.55 5.99
C LYS A 404 -27.72 -43.70 5.00
N GLN A 405 -27.87 -43.40 3.71
CA GLN A 405 -28.04 -44.43 2.66
C GLN A 405 -26.81 -45.33 2.53
N LEU A 406 -25.60 -44.75 2.49
CA LEU A 406 -24.35 -45.51 2.40
C LEU A 406 -24.10 -46.37 3.66
N GLN A 407 -24.39 -45.84 4.85
CA GLN A 407 -24.32 -46.61 6.10
C GLN A 407 -25.25 -47.84 6.06
N ALA A 408 -26.50 -47.68 5.62
CA ALA A 408 -27.43 -48.80 5.45
C ALA A 408 -26.95 -49.82 4.39
N HIS A 409 -26.30 -49.37 3.33
CA HIS A 409 -25.76 -50.24 2.28
C HIS A 409 -24.55 -51.06 2.75
N ILE A 410 -23.61 -50.44 3.48
CA ILE A 410 -22.44 -51.12 4.05
C ILE A 410 -22.86 -52.20 5.05
N LEU A 411 -23.80 -51.89 5.95
CA LEU A 411 -24.33 -52.86 6.93
C LEU A 411 -24.94 -54.09 6.24
N ARG A 412 -25.61 -53.89 5.09
CA ARG A 412 -26.16 -54.99 4.28
C ARG A 412 -25.08 -55.86 3.66
N ILE A 413 -24.06 -55.25 3.03
CA ILE A 413 -22.93 -55.99 2.44
C ILE A 413 -22.21 -56.85 3.48
N VAL A 414 -21.95 -56.30 4.67
CA VAL A 414 -21.27 -57.03 5.76
C VAL A 414 -22.12 -58.21 6.23
N ALA A 415 -23.44 -58.04 6.38
CA ALA A 415 -24.34 -59.12 6.80
C ALA A 415 -24.45 -60.24 5.74
N ASP A 416 -24.48 -59.90 4.46
CA ASP A 416 -24.57 -60.87 3.37
C ASP A 416 -23.24 -61.63 3.16
N GLU A 417 -22.08 -60.97 3.30
CA GLU A 417 -20.76 -61.62 3.24
C GLU A 417 -20.47 -62.51 4.46
N GLN A 418 -20.88 -62.10 5.68
CA GLN A 418 -20.82 -62.97 6.85
C GLN A 418 -21.65 -64.25 6.66
N ARG A 419 -22.82 -64.16 6.01
CA ARG A 419 -23.64 -65.34 5.68
C ARG A 419 -22.91 -66.26 4.69
N ARG A 420 -22.30 -65.71 3.64
CA ARG A 420 -21.54 -66.48 2.64
C ARG A 420 -20.36 -67.25 3.27
N ILE A 421 -19.54 -66.57 4.07
CA ILE A 421 -18.39 -67.20 4.75
C ILE A 421 -18.87 -68.30 5.70
N GLY A 422 -19.97 -68.07 6.43
CA GLY A 422 -20.56 -69.09 7.31
C GLY A 422 -20.97 -70.38 6.60
N GLN A 423 -21.47 -70.27 5.36
CA GLN A 423 -21.85 -71.42 4.53
C GLN A 423 -20.61 -72.17 4.00
N GLU A 424 -19.63 -71.46 3.43
CA GLU A 424 -18.41 -72.10 2.89
C GLU A 424 -17.57 -72.82 3.95
N LEU A 425 -17.50 -72.29 5.18
CA LEU A 425 -16.85 -72.96 6.31
C LEU A 425 -17.57 -74.24 6.74
N HIS A 426 -18.92 -74.25 6.67
CA HIS A 426 -19.74 -75.40 7.06
C HIS A 426 -19.69 -76.51 6.01
N ASP A 427 -19.94 -76.17 4.74
CA ASP A 427 -20.09 -77.13 3.65
C ASP A 427 -18.76 -77.69 3.15
N GLY A 428 -17.68 -76.89 3.17
CA GLY A 428 -16.33 -77.32 2.79
C GLY A 428 -15.56 -77.94 3.97
N ILE A 429 -14.92 -77.08 4.76
CA ILE A 429 -14.00 -77.50 5.83
C ILE A 429 -14.69 -78.40 6.87
N GLY A 430 -15.94 -78.10 7.24
CA GLY A 430 -16.71 -78.92 8.18
C GLY A 430 -16.87 -80.38 7.73
N GLN A 431 -17.15 -80.61 6.44
CA GLN A 431 -17.28 -81.95 5.89
C GLN A 431 -15.91 -82.65 5.75
N GLU A 432 -14.88 -81.94 5.29
CA GLU A 432 -13.53 -82.48 5.17
C GLU A 432 -12.93 -82.92 6.52
N LEU A 433 -13.04 -82.07 7.55
CA LEU A 433 -12.57 -82.38 8.91
C LEU A 433 -13.35 -83.56 9.52
N THR A 434 -14.64 -83.69 9.23
CA THR A 434 -15.44 -84.85 9.66
C THR A 434 -14.93 -86.14 9.02
N GLY A 435 -14.64 -86.12 7.71
CA GLY A 435 -14.02 -87.26 7.01
C GLY A 435 -12.63 -87.61 7.55
N LEU A 436 -11.82 -86.62 7.89
CA LEU A 436 -10.51 -86.81 8.52
C LEU A 436 -10.60 -87.43 9.91
N ALA A 437 -11.54 -86.98 10.75
CA ALA A 437 -11.76 -87.53 12.08
C ALA A 437 -12.16 -89.01 12.02
N LEU A 438 -13.04 -89.38 11.07
CA LEU A 438 -13.42 -90.77 10.84
C LEU A 438 -12.22 -91.64 10.41
N HIS A 439 -11.45 -91.20 9.41
CA HIS A 439 -10.25 -91.93 8.97
C HIS A 439 -9.22 -92.08 10.09
N ALA A 440 -9.00 -91.04 10.91
CA ALA A 440 -8.08 -91.06 12.04
C ALA A 440 -8.53 -92.02 13.15
N GLY A 441 -9.84 -92.11 13.43
CA GLY A 441 -10.40 -93.10 14.36
C GLY A 441 -10.06 -94.54 13.93
N THR A 442 -10.35 -94.89 12.68
CA THR A 442 -10.01 -96.22 12.14
C THR A 442 -8.51 -96.52 12.13
N LEU A 443 -7.66 -95.49 12.01
CA LEU A 443 -6.21 -95.68 12.13
C LEU A 443 -5.79 -96.03 13.58
N VAL A 444 -6.39 -95.40 14.59
CA VAL A 444 -6.14 -95.71 16.01
C VAL A 444 -6.63 -97.13 16.33
N GLU A 445 -7.85 -97.49 15.93
CA GLU A 445 -8.41 -98.85 16.12
C GLU A 445 -7.50 -99.95 15.54
N LEU A 446 -6.86 -99.69 14.39
CA LEU A 446 -5.91 -100.63 13.78
C LEU A 446 -4.54 -100.66 14.48
N LEU A 447 -4.08 -99.55 15.06
CA LEU A 447 -2.81 -99.49 15.79
C LEU A 447 -2.92 -100.10 17.19
N ASP A 448 -4.03 -99.89 17.90
CA ASP A 448 -4.31 -100.50 19.21
C ASP A 448 -4.48 -102.03 19.13
N SER A 449 -4.65 -102.58 17.91
CA SER A 449 -4.62 -104.04 17.67
C SER A 449 -3.21 -104.66 17.69
N ILE A 450 -2.15 -103.85 17.81
CA ILE A 450 -0.74 -104.28 17.84
C ILE A 450 -0.25 -104.41 19.29
N PRO A 451 0.23 -105.57 19.75
CA PRO A 451 0.70 -105.74 21.13
C PRO A 451 1.94 -104.87 21.47
N PRO A 452 1.96 -104.17 22.63
CA PRO A 452 3.09 -103.33 23.00
C PRO A 452 4.30 -104.16 23.47
N GLY A 453 5.50 -103.79 22.99
CA GLY A 453 6.79 -104.29 23.50
C GLY A 453 7.65 -105.10 22.52
N SER A 454 7.19 -105.34 21.29
CA SER A 454 8.00 -105.97 20.24
C SER A 454 9.17 -105.07 19.79
N PRO A 455 10.39 -105.60 19.60
CA PRO A 455 11.50 -104.83 19.02
C PRO A 455 11.14 -104.29 17.62
N ALA A 456 11.71 -103.14 17.24
CA ALA A 456 11.38 -102.47 15.98
C ALA A 456 11.58 -103.35 14.74
N GLU A 457 12.64 -104.15 14.71
CA GLU A 457 12.93 -105.08 13.60
C GLU A 457 11.95 -106.26 13.52
N GLU A 458 11.38 -106.71 14.64
CA GLU A 458 10.38 -107.78 14.67
C GLU A 458 8.98 -107.25 14.33
N THR A 459 8.67 -106.04 14.79
CA THR A 459 7.42 -105.33 14.49
C THR A 459 7.25 -105.11 12.98
N GLY A 460 8.35 -104.80 12.28
CA GLY A 460 8.39 -104.72 10.82
C GLY A 460 8.21 -106.04 10.07
N ARG A 461 8.25 -107.20 10.77
CA ARG A 461 7.98 -108.54 10.19
C ARG A 461 6.58 -109.05 10.51
N GLN A 462 6.07 -108.76 11.71
CA GLN A 462 4.75 -109.24 12.16
C GLN A 462 3.59 -108.50 11.49
N LEU A 463 3.78 -107.25 11.06
CA LEU A 463 2.81 -106.53 10.24
C LEU A 463 2.77 -107.13 8.82
N HIS A 464 1.93 -108.16 8.64
CA HIS A 464 1.70 -108.80 7.35
C HIS A 464 1.45 -107.76 6.25
N GLY A 465 2.08 -107.94 5.08
CA GLY A 465 2.21 -106.88 4.07
C GLY A 465 0.88 -106.21 3.64
N ALA A 466 -0.24 -106.93 3.69
CA ALA A 466 -1.57 -106.36 3.44
C ALA A 466 -2.05 -105.41 4.56
N GLN A 467 -1.84 -105.74 5.83
CA GLN A 467 -2.15 -104.86 6.96
C GLN A 467 -1.20 -103.67 7.01
N PHE A 468 0.10 -103.89 6.77
CA PHE A 468 1.08 -102.80 6.67
C PHE A 468 0.73 -101.85 5.51
N ALA A 469 0.33 -102.39 4.35
CA ALA A 469 -0.16 -101.58 3.23
C ALA A 469 -1.44 -100.83 3.59
N THR A 470 -2.41 -101.44 4.28
CA THR A 470 -3.65 -100.76 4.71
C THR A 470 -3.37 -99.62 5.70
N LEU A 471 -2.56 -99.86 6.73
CA LEU A 471 -2.11 -98.81 7.68
C LEU A 471 -1.38 -97.68 6.95
N ARG A 472 -0.43 -98.02 6.05
CA ARG A 472 0.30 -97.02 5.26
C ARG A 472 -0.63 -96.24 4.33
N ASN A 473 -1.62 -96.89 3.73
CA ASN A 473 -2.59 -96.26 2.84
C ASN A 473 -3.59 -95.38 3.60
N LEU A 474 -4.04 -95.77 4.80
CA LEU A 474 -4.87 -94.93 5.66
C LEU A 474 -4.07 -93.73 6.18
N THR A 475 -2.86 -93.93 6.68
CA THR A 475 -1.98 -92.83 7.12
C THR A 475 -1.64 -91.89 5.98
N ALA A 476 -1.41 -92.40 4.77
CA ALA A 476 -1.20 -91.59 3.57
C ALA A 476 -2.49 -90.87 3.12
N ARG A 477 -3.67 -91.49 3.23
CA ARG A 477 -4.96 -90.82 2.97
C ARG A 477 -5.23 -89.69 3.96
N ILE A 478 -5.05 -89.93 5.27
CA ILE A 478 -5.17 -88.91 6.31
C ILE A 478 -4.17 -87.79 6.06
N SER A 479 -2.90 -88.10 5.78
CA SER A 479 -1.88 -87.08 5.49
C SER A 479 -2.20 -86.27 4.23
N SER A 480 -2.64 -86.94 3.16
CA SER A 480 -3.01 -86.29 1.89
C SER A 480 -4.25 -85.41 2.05
N GLN A 481 -5.30 -85.92 2.70
CA GLN A 481 -6.53 -85.20 2.96
C GLN A 481 -6.33 -84.06 3.97
N LEU A 482 -5.49 -84.23 5.00
CA LEU A 482 -5.14 -83.17 5.95
C LEU A 482 -4.26 -82.09 5.32
N ASN A 483 -3.41 -82.45 4.35
CA ASN A 483 -2.70 -81.48 3.51
C ASN A 483 -3.67 -80.75 2.57
N ALA A 484 -4.66 -81.44 1.99
CA ALA A 484 -5.70 -80.82 1.17
C ALA A 484 -6.57 -79.86 1.99
N THR A 485 -7.05 -80.25 3.17
CA THR A 485 -7.80 -79.37 4.09
C THR A 485 -6.95 -78.23 4.60
N ASN A 486 -5.64 -78.44 4.90
CA ASN A 486 -4.74 -77.32 5.20
C ASN A 486 -4.57 -76.38 4.00
N LEU A 487 -4.53 -76.88 2.78
CA LEU A 487 -4.49 -76.06 1.57
C LEU A 487 -5.80 -75.30 1.36
N HIS A 488 -6.95 -75.92 1.59
CA HIS A 488 -8.28 -75.31 1.47
C HIS A 488 -8.51 -74.25 2.57
N VAL A 489 -8.13 -74.54 3.82
CA VAL A 489 -8.08 -73.58 4.94
C VAL A 489 -7.13 -72.41 4.60
N ARG A 490 -5.95 -72.67 4.01
CA ARG A 490 -5.05 -71.61 3.54
C ARG A 490 -5.63 -70.82 2.37
N GLN A 491 -6.36 -71.44 1.45
CA GLN A 491 -7.02 -70.75 0.34
C GLN A 491 -8.17 -69.86 0.83
N LEU A 492 -9.01 -70.34 1.75
CA LEU A 492 -10.06 -69.54 2.40
C LEU A 492 -9.47 -68.43 3.28
N ALA A 493 -8.44 -68.72 4.08
CA ALA A 493 -7.70 -67.70 4.83
C ALA A 493 -7.01 -66.69 3.89
N HIS A 494 -6.50 -67.10 2.73
CA HIS A 494 -6.01 -66.21 1.68
C HIS A 494 -7.15 -65.52 0.92
N GLY A 495 -8.39 -65.98 0.97
CA GLY A 495 -9.55 -65.22 0.48
C GLY A 495 -9.86 -64.04 1.41
N VAL A 496 -9.78 -64.29 2.72
CA VAL A 496 -10.10 -63.34 3.79
C VAL A 496 -8.94 -62.37 4.13
N MET A 497 -7.67 -62.81 4.00
CA MET A 497 -6.48 -61.98 4.25
C MET A 497 -5.85 -61.46 2.94
N PRO A 498 -5.45 -60.16 2.86
CA PRO A 498 -4.65 -59.64 1.75
C PRO A 498 -3.22 -60.20 1.77
N VAL A 499 -2.63 -60.39 0.59
CA VAL A 499 -1.25 -60.91 0.43
C VAL A 499 -0.25 -59.77 0.56
N GLN A 500 0.77 -59.90 1.42
CA GLN A 500 1.89 -58.96 1.51
C GLN A 500 2.93 -59.22 0.40
N ILE A 501 3.06 -58.31 -0.57
CA ILE A 501 3.96 -58.46 -1.74
C ILE A 501 5.29 -57.73 -1.47
N GLU A 502 5.96 -58.09 -0.36
CA GLU A 502 7.01 -57.23 0.23
C GLU A 502 8.47 -57.58 -0.12
N ARG A 503 8.76 -58.65 -0.87
CA ARG A 503 10.16 -59.02 -1.22
C ARG A 503 10.46 -59.49 -2.65
N ARG A 504 9.46 -59.65 -3.54
CA ARG A 504 9.70 -60.05 -4.94
C ARG A 504 8.90 -59.25 -6.00
N GLY A 505 8.06 -58.30 -5.58
CA GLY A 505 7.22 -57.51 -6.49
C GLY A 505 6.06 -58.29 -7.14
N LEU A 506 5.21 -57.57 -7.88
CA LEU A 506 4.04 -58.15 -8.54
C LEU A 506 4.43 -59.19 -9.61
N GLN A 507 5.51 -58.93 -10.36
CA GLN A 507 5.96 -59.80 -11.44
C GLN A 507 6.28 -61.21 -10.96
N ALA A 508 7.04 -61.35 -9.88
CA ALA A 508 7.36 -62.66 -9.33
C ALA A 508 6.11 -63.35 -8.76
N ALA A 509 5.19 -62.62 -8.13
CA ALA A 509 3.94 -63.19 -7.65
C ALA A 509 3.07 -63.73 -8.80
N LEU A 510 3.00 -63.02 -9.93
CA LEU A 510 2.30 -63.49 -11.13
C LEU A 510 3.03 -64.64 -11.84
N ALA A 511 4.37 -64.63 -11.87
CA ALA A 511 5.18 -65.73 -12.39
C ALA A 511 5.02 -67.00 -11.54
N GLU A 512 5.01 -66.89 -10.21
CA GLU A 512 4.75 -67.99 -9.27
C GLU A 512 3.31 -68.51 -9.40
N LEU A 513 2.34 -67.61 -9.64
CA LEU A 513 0.94 -67.97 -9.90
C LEU A 513 0.79 -68.74 -11.23
N ALA A 514 1.40 -68.27 -12.32
CA ALA A 514 1.42 -68.99 -13.60
C ALA A 514 2.16 -70.33 -13.50
N ALA A 515 3.30 -70.36 -12.81
CA ALA A 515 4.02 -71.60 -12.52
C ALA A 515 3.16 -72.59 -11.73
N SER A 516 2.33 -72.14 -10.78
CA SER A 516 1.44 -73.01 -10.00
C SER A 516 0.39 -73.75 -10.84
N VAL A 517 0.04 -73.25 -12.03
CA VAL A 517 -0.90 -73.93 -12.94
C VAL A 517 -0.36 -75.28 -13.41
N HIS A 518 0.97 -75.47 -13.46
CA HIS A 518 1.64 -76.69 -13.93
C HIS A 518 1.32 -77.95 -13.10
N THR A 519 0.62 -77.84 -11.96
CA THR A 519 0.03 -79.00 -11.27
C THR A 519 -1.12 -79.65 -12.06
N HIS A 520 -1.65 -78.98 -13.08
CA HIS A 520 -2.67 -79.49 -14.00
C HIS A 520 -1.97 -79.99 -15.27
N PRO A 521 -1.85 -81.32 -15.50
CA PRO A 521 -0.96 -81.90 -16.52
C PRO A 521 -1.38 -81.67 -17.98
N HIS A 522 -2.40 -80.83 -18.22
CA HIS A 522 -3.01 -80.57 -19.53
C HIS A 522 -3.23 -79.06 -19.80
N VAL A 523 -2.71 -78.18 -18.93
CA VAL A 523 -2.84 -76.72 -19.09
C VAL A 523 -1.47 -76.05 -19.01
N ALA A 524 -1.04 -75.43 -20.11
CA ALA A 524 0.13 -74.56 -20.12
C ALA A 524 -0.24 -73.16 -19.61
N CYS A 525 0.61 -72.55 -18.79
CA CYS A 525 0.44 -71.16 -18.40
C CYS A 525 1.75 -70.39 -18.55
N HIS A 526 1.69 -69.29 -19.28
CA HIS A 526 2.84 -68.48 -19.68
C HIS A 526 2.72 -67.08 -19.07
N PHE A 527 3.81 -66.58 -18.49
CA PHE A 527 3.87 -65.23 -17.92
C PHE A 527 4.93 -64.39 -18.63
N GLU A 528 4.52 -63.21 -19.10
CA GLU A 528 5.41 -62.22 -19.73
C GLU A 528 5.30 -60.88 -19.03
N SER A 529 6.42 -60.18 -18.86
CA SER A 529 6.44 -58.83 -18.30
C SER A 529 7.57 -57.99 -18.88
N SER A 530 7.33 -56.68 -19.01
CA SER A 530 8.38 -55.72 -19.39
C SER A 530 9.42 -55.61 -18.28
N GLU A 531 10.71 -55.81 -18.60
CA GLU A 531 11.81 -55.89 -17.62
C GLU A 531 11.96 -54.63 -16.73
N SER A 532 11.57 -53.46 -17.25
CA SER A 532 11.66 -52.16 -16.56
C SER A 532 10.40 -51.75 -15.78
N LEU A 533 9.36 -52.58 -15.75
CA LEU A 533 8.15 -52.28 -14.98
C LEU A 533 8.41 -52.49 -13.48
N VAL A 534 8.03 -51.50 -12.66
CA VAL A 534 7.98 -51.64 -11.19
C VAL A 534 6.65 -51.06 -10.70
N VAL A 535 5.93 -51.85 -9.88
CA VAL A 535 4.66 -51.47 -9.25
C VAL A 535 4.93 -51.18 -7.78
N GLY A 536 5.22 -49.90 -7.46
CA GLY A 536 5.64 -49.45 -6.13
C GLY A 536 4.53 -49.33 -5.08
N ASP A 537 3.29 -49.72 -5.39
CA ASP A 537 2.17 -49.73 -4.44
C ASP A 537 1.67 -51.15 -4.20
N ASN A 538 1.79 -51.61 -2.95
CA ASN A 538 1.31 -52.92 -2.49
C ASN A 538 -0.21 -53.07 -2.70
N ALA A 539 -1.01 -52.00 -2.57
CA ALA A 539 -2.45 -52.07 -2.82
C ALA A 539 -2.78 -52.33 -4.30
N THR A 540 -2.18 -51.56 -5.22
CA THR A 540 -2.26 -51.85 -6.67
C THR A 540 -1.77 -53.27 -6.99
N ALA A 541 -0.65 -53.70 -6.41
CA ALA A 541 -0.12 -55.04 -6.61
C ALA A 541 -1.08 -56.14 -6.11
N THR A 542 -1.62 -56.03 -4.89
CA THR A 542 -2.60 -56.99 -4.34
C THR A 542 -3.85 -57.06 -5.22
N HIS A 543 -4.41 -55.91 -5.63
CA HIS A 543 -5.63 -55.87 -6.44
C HIS A 543 -5.41 -56.49 -7.84
N LEU A 544 -4.31 -56.18 -8.51
CA LEU A 544 -3.94 -56.81 -9.80
C LEU A 544 -3.69 -58.32 -9.65
N TYR A 545 -2.98 -58.75 -8.60
CA TYR A 545 -2.75 -60.17 -8.31
C TYR A 545 -4.08 -60.93 -8.10
N ARG A 546 -5.05 -60.35 -7.39
CA ARG A 546 -6.38 -60.96 -7.23
C ARG A 546 -7.16 -61.06 -8.54
N ILE A 547 -7.02 -60.09 -9.43
CA ILE A 547 -7.65 -60.15 -10.75
C ILE A 547 -7.04 -61.29 -11.58
N ALA A 548 -5.72 -61.43 -11.61
CA ALA A 548 -5.07 -62.56 -12.28
C ALA A 548 -5.45 -63.91 -11.65
N GLN A 549 -5.46 -64.01 -10.32
CA GLN A 549 -5.86 -65.22 -9.59
C GLN A 549 -7.31 -65.63 -9.91
N GLU A 550 -8.23 -64.68 -9.93
CA GLU A 550 -9.63 -64.92 -10.27
C GLU A 550 -9.81 -65.27 -11.76
N ALA A 551 -9.12 -64.57 -12.67
CA ALA A 551 -9.15 -64.88 -14.11
C ALA A 551 -8.67 -66.30 -14.40
N ILE A 552 -7.46 -66.67 -13.95
CA ILE A 552 -6.88 -68.01 -14.15
C ILE A 552 -7.76 -69.09 -13.50
N SER A 553 -8.31 -68.81 -12.32
CA SER A 553 -9.29 -69.68 -11.64
C SER A 553 -10.52 -69.95 -12.53
N ASN A 554 -11.06 -68.93 -13.21
CA ASN A 554 -12.21 -69.07 -14.08
C ASN A 554 -11.85 -69.81 -15.39
N SER A 555 -10.69 -69.55 -16.00
CA SER A 555 -10.20 -70.28 -17.17
C SER A 555 -10.02 -71.78 -16.89
N LEU A 556 -9.54 -72.14 -15.68
CA LEU A 556 -9.41 -73.53 -15.22
C LEU A 556 -10.74 -74.19 -14.84
N ARG A 557 -11.60 -73.52 -14.05
CA ARG A 557 -12.85 -74.12 -13.53
C ARG A 557 -14.04 -74.08 -14.49
N HIS A 558 -14.07 -73.11 -15.39
CA HIS A 558 -15.21 -72.86 -16.29
C HIS A 558 -14.80 -72.78 -17.77
N GLY A 559 -13.61 -72.24 -18.07
CA GLY A 559 -13.13 -72.07 -19.45
C GLY A 559 -12.70 -73.36 -20.14
N GLN A 560 -12.27 -74.40 -19.41
CA GLN A 560 -11.63 -75.61 -19.97
C GLN A 560 -10.42 -75.31 -20.86
N ALA A 561 -9.70 -74.22 -20.57
CA ALA A 561 -8.54 -73.79 -21.36
C ALA A 561 -7.37 -74.79 -21.24
N THR A 562 -6.66 -75.01 -22.34
CA THR A 562 -5.39 -75.77 -22.39
C THR A 562 -4.17 -74.85 -22.40
N GLU A 563 -4.36 -73.54 -22.65
CA GLU A 563 -3.31 -72.53 -22.64
C GLU A 563 -3.85 -71.22 -22.03
N ILE A 564 -3.06 -70.62 -21.13
CA ILE A 564 -3.38 -69.36 -20.45
C ILE A 564 -2.16 -68.43 -20.48
N GLY A 565 -2.25 -67.31 -21.20
CA GLY A 565 -1.24 -66.25 -21.23
C GLY A 565 -1.56 -65.15 -20.21
N VAL A 566 -0.55 -64.73 -19.44
CA VAL A 566 -0.64 -63.63 -18.47
C VAL A 566 0.45 -62.61 -18.81
N THR A 567 0.05 -61.39 -19.19
CA THR A 567 0.98 -60.33 -19.60
C THR A 567 0.87 -59.12 -18.69
N LEU A 568 1.98 -58.66 -18.12
CA LEU A 568 2.04 -57.44 -17.30
C LEU A 568 3.02 -56.42 -17.91
N ARG A 569 2.51 -55.34 -18.51
CA ARG A 569 3.32 -54.32 -19.20
C ARG A 569 2.99 -52.89 -18.77
N GLN A 570 3.79 -51.94 -19.22
CA GLN A 570 3.53 -50.51 -19.05
C GLN A 570 3.08 -49.88 -20.39
N GLU A 571 2.02 -49.08 -20.36
CA GLU A 571 1.50 -48.31 -21.51
C GLU A 571 1.36 -46.82 -21.13
N GLY A 572 2.45 -46.07 -21.31
CA GLY A 572 2.58 -44.70 -20.80
C GLY A 572 2.52 -44.68 -19.28
N ASP A 573 1.69 -43.82 -18.69
CA ASP A 573 1.49 -43.75 -17.23
C ASP A 573 0.50 -44.80 -16.69
N HIS A 574 0.33 -45.93 -17.39
CA HIS A 574 -0.56 -47.01 -16.96
C HIS A 574 0.16 -48.35 -16.88
N VAL A 575 -0.20 -49.16 -15.88
CA VAL A 575 0.11 -50.59 -15.84
C VAL A 575 -1.06 -51.33 -16.48
N VAL A 576 -0.75 -52.21 -17.43
CA VAL A 576 -1.73 -53.08 -18.10
C VAL A 576 -1.44 -54.52 -17.73
N LEU A 577 -2.43 -55.14 -17.10
CA LEU A 577 -2.50 -56.58 -16.87
C LEU A 577 -3.50 -57.17 -17.87
N GLU A 578 -3.03 -58.12 -18.69
CA GLU A 578 -3.88 -58.98 -19.50
C GLU A 578 -3.81 -60.43 -19.03
N ILE A 579 -4.96 -61.09 -19.08
CA ILE A 579 -5.08 -62.55 -18.96
C ILE A 579 -5.88 -63.02 -20.18
N CYS A 580 -5.28 -63.89 -20.99
CA CYS A 580 -5.91 -64.52 -22.13
C CYS A 580 -5.95 -66.02 -21.91
N ASP A 581 -7.07 -66.66 -22.21
CA ASP A 581 -7.18 -68.13 -22.29
C ASP A 581 -7.67 -68.56 -23.68
N ASN A 582 -7.47 -69.83 -24.02
CA ASN A 582 -7.90 -70.43 -25.30
C ASN A 582 -9.16 -71.31 -25.18
N GLY A 583 -9.91 -71.20 -24.09
CA GLY A 583 -11.02 -72.10 -23.74
C GLY A 583 -12.33 -71.85 -24.48
N LEU A 584 -13.44 -72.21 -23.81
CA LEU A 584 -14.82 -72.01 -24.30
C LEU A 584 -15.17 -70.51 -24.45
N GLY A 585 -14.57 -69.65 -23.62
CA GLY A 585 -14.85 -68.21 -23.59
C GLY A 585 -16.19 -67.86 -22.95
N ILE A 586 -16.64 -66.63 -23.19
CA ILE A 586 -17.91 -66.10 -22.68
C ILE A 586 -19.02 -66.32 -23.72
N PRO A 587 -20.23 -66.76 -23.34
CA PRO A 587 -21.35 -66.94 -24.25
C PRO A 587 -21.98 -65.60 -24.68
N SER A 588 -21.34 -64.90 -25.62
CA SER A 588 -21.92 -63.76 -26.35
C SER A 588 -21.29 -63.60 -27.75
N ASP A 589 -22.11 -63.33 -28.77
CA ASP A 589 -21.65 -63.00 -30.12
C ASP A 589 -21.18 -61.54 -30.27
N ASP A 590 -21.41 -60.69 -29.26
CA ASP A 590 -20.86 -59.33 -29.23
C ASP A 590 -19.38 -59.35 -28.79
N GLN A 591 -18.55 -58.52 -29.44
CA GLN A 591 -17.10 -58.47 -29.21
C GLN A 591 -16.72 -57.91 -27.84
N ARG A 592 -17.62 -57.19 -27.16
CA ARG A 592 -17.37 -56.61 -25.81
C ARG A 592 -18.48 -56.97 -24.85
N TYR A 593 -18.24 -57.98 -24.01
CA TYR A 593 -19.20 -58.43 -23.02
C TYR A 593 -19.35 -57.39 -21.90
N ARG A 594 -20.58 -56.92 -21.68
CA ARG A 594 -20.89 -56.03 -20.54
C ARG A 594 -21.06 -56.84 -19.27
N VAL A 595 -20.33 -56.44 -18.23
CA VAL A 595 -20.44 -57.02 -16.88
C VAL A 595 -21.67 -56.42 -16.18
N ASP A 596 -22.84 -56.79 -16.69
CA ASP A 596 -24.14 -56.34 -16.18
C ASP A 596 -24.63 -57.23 -15.02
N CYS A 597 -25.88 -57.08 -14.57
CA CYS A 597 -26.38 -57.71 -13.34
C CYS A 597 -26.36 -59.25 -13.35
N GLU A 598 -26.42 -59.87 -14.53
CA GLU A 598 -26.40 -61.33 -14.73
C GLU A 598 -24.98 -61.93 -14.79
N ALA A 599 -23.94 -61.08 -14.82
CA ALA A 599 -22.56 -61.55 -14.85
C ALA A 599 -22.14 -62.18 -13.51
N GLY A 600 -21.40 -63.30 -13.59
CA GLY A 600 -20.95 -64.06 -12.41
C GLY A 600 -20.12 -63.23 -11.42
N MET A 601 -20.21 -63.58 -10.14
CA MET A 601 -19.59 -62.84 -9.02
C MET A 601 -18.09 -62.56 -9.21
N GLY A 602 -17.34 -63.47 -9.83
CA GLY A 602 -15.92 -63.28 -10.16
C GLY A 602 -15.67 -62.08 -11.07
N LEU A 603 -16.43 -61.96 -12.18
CA LEU A 603 -16.29 -60.86 -13.14
C LEU A 603 -16.59 -59.50 -12.49
N ARG A 604 -17.69 -59.42 -11.73
CA ARG A 604 -18.10 -58.22 -10.99
C ARG A 604 -17.06 -57.83 -9.92
N THR A 605 -16.47 -58.83 -9.26
CA THR A 605 -15.39 -58.63 -8.29
C THR A 605 -14.11 -58.11 -8.95
N MET A 606 -13.72 -58.63 -10.12
CA MET A 606 -12.55 -58.13 -10.86
C MET A 606 -12.75 -56.71 -11.38
N GLN A 607 -13.91 -56.41 -11.95
CA GLN A 607 -14.28 -55.06 -12.39
C GLN A 607 -14.22 -54.05 -11.23
N TYR A 608 -14.83 -54.38 -10.08
CA TYR A 608 -14.76 -53.55 -8.87
C TYR A 608 -13.33 -53.36 -8.38
N ARG A 609 -12.51 -54.42 -8.32
CA ARG A 609 -11.11 -54.34 -7.91
C ARG A 609 -10.28 -53.43 -8.82
N CYS A 610 -10.56 -53.38 -10.12
CA CYS A 610 -9.92 -52.45 -11.05
C CYS A 610 -10.42 -51.01 -10.85
N GLY A 611 -11.73 -50.81 -10.67
CA GLY A 611 -12.33 -49.50 -10.39
C GLY A 611 -11.83 -48.86 -9.08
N VAL A 612 -11.58 -49.66 -8.04
CA VAL A 612 -10.94 -49.19 -6.78
C VAL A 612 -9.52 -48.67 -6.99
N LEU A 613 -8.83 -49.11 -8.04
CA LEU A 613 -7.52 -48.57 -8.45
C LEU A 613 -7.62 -47.35 -9.38
N GLY A 614 -8.83 -46.90 -9.72
CA GLY A 614 -9.07 -45.86 -10.73
C GLY A 614 -8.79 -46.32 -12.16
N GLY A 615 -8.78 -47.64 -12.41
CA GLY A 615 -8.52 -48.22 -13.72
C GLY A 615 -9.76 -48.62 -14.52
N THR A 616 -9.57 -48.92 -15.80
CA THR A 616 -10.61 -49.51 -16.66
C THR A 616 -10.47 -51.03 -16.71
N PHE A 617 -11.62 -51.70 -16.67
CA PHE A 617 -11.75 -53.15 -16.83
C PHE A 617 -12.47 -53.44 -18.15
N HIS A 618 -11.87 -54.26 -19.00
CA HIS A 618 -12.44 -54.72 -20.25
C HIS A 618 -12.37 -56.24 -20.34
N ILE A 619 -13.39 -56.83 -20.95
CA ILE A 619 -13.48 -58.27 -21.16
C ILE A 619 -14.09 -58.53 -22.53
N GLU A 620 -13.39 -59.33 -23.32
CA GLU A 620 -13.67 -59.61 -24.73
C GLU A 620 -13.33 -61.07 -25.05
N ARG A 621 -13.73 -61.57 -26.23
CA ARG A 621 -13.42 -62.94 -26.65
C ARG A 621 -11.95 -63.03 -27.08
N GLY A 622 -11.24 -64.06 -26.62
CA GLY A 622 -9.82 -64.21 -26.90
C GLY A 622 -9.54 -64.48 -28.39
N PRO A 623 -8.40 -64.01 -28.94
CA PRO A 623 -8.08 -64.12 -30.37
C PRO A 623 -7.80 -65.55 -30.84
N ALA A 624 -7.54 -66.49 -29.92
CA ALA A 624 -7.33 -67.91 -30.18
C ALA A 624 -8.55 -68.79 -29.83
N GLY A 625 -9.69 -68.18 -29.51
CA GLY A 625 -10.73 -68.78 -28.66
C GLY A 625 -10.66 -68.21 -27.24
N GLY A 626 -11.47 -68.72 -26.33
CA GLY A 626 -11.42 -68.36 -24.91
C GLY A 626 -11.79 -66.93 -24.55
N THR A 627 -11.25 -66.48 -23.42
CA THR A 627 -11.52 -65.17 -22.80
C THR A 627 -10.29 -64.28 -22.80
N LEU A 628 -10.45 -62.98 -23.05
CA LEU A 628 -9.43 -61.97 -22.84
C LEU A 628 -9.92 -60.92 -21.83
N ILE A 629 -9.23 -60.82 -20.69
CA ILE A 629 -9.44 -59.80 -19.66
C ILE A 629 -8.29 -58.80 -19.73
N ARG A 630 -8.61 -57.50 -19.90
CA ARG A 630 -7.65 -56.39 -19.92
C ARG A 630 -7.96 -55.38 -18.82
N CYS A 631 -7.03 -55.22 -17.89
CA CYS A 631 -7.11 -54.28 -16.77
C CYS A 631 -6.04 -53.20 -16.92
N ARG A 632 -6.46 -51.95 -17.11
CA ARG A 632 -5.57 -50.80 -17.28
C ARG A 632 -5.71 -49.86 -16.09
N VAL A 633 -4.69 -49.82 -15.23
CA VAL A 633 -4.68 -49.01 -14.00
C VAL A 633 -3.60 -47.92 -14.07
N PRO A 634 -3.80 -46.73 -13.50
CA PRO A 634 -2.77 -45.69 -13.48
C PRO A 634 -1.54 -46.14 -12.67
N LYS A 635 -0.35 -45.93 -13.21
CA LYS A 635 0.93 -46.21 -12.55
C LYS A 635 1.20 -45.12 -11.52
N LYS A 636 1.01 -45.45 -10.24
CA LYS A 636 1.39 -44.58 -9.12
C LYS A 636 2.92 -44.38 -9.12
N PRO A 637 3.43 -43.16 -8.83
CA PRO A 637 4.85 -42.92 -8.74
C PRO A 637 5.45 -43.75 -7.60
N ILE A 638 6.63 -44.31 -7.84
CA ILE A 638 7.41 -45.01 -6.82
C ILE A 638 7.93 -43.94 -5.87
N LYS A 639 7.60 -44.03 -4.58
CA LYS A 639 8.28 -43.23 -3.56
C LYS A 639 9.64 -43.84 -3.30
N GLU A 640 10.68 -43.17 -3.75
CA GLU A 640 12.02 -43.34 -3.18
C GLU A 640 11.98 -42.94 -1.69
N TRP A 641 12.75 -43.64 -0.87
CA TRP A 641 12.92 -43.45 0.58
C TRP A 641 14.42 -43.38 0.88
#